data_AF-A0A812VC47-F1
#
_entry.id   AF-A0A812VC47-F1
#
_cell.length_a   1.000
_cell.length_b   1.000
_cell.length_c   1.000
_cell.angle_alpha   90.00
_cell.angle_beta   90.00
_cell.angle_gamma   90.00
#
_symmetry.space_group_name_H-M   'P 1'
#
loop_
_entity.id
_entity.type
_entity.pdbx_description
1 polymer ?
#
loop_
_entity_poly.entity_id
_entity_poly.type
_entity_poly.pdbx_seq_one_letter_code
_entity_poly.pdbx_strand_id
1 'polypeptide(L)'
;MELALAAADGTAQAWNEVYRHPARYGWKAYCQRFRQACRLEEHALAAYAELRPLSEEWQKKYTKACGLDVDACVGSLMLSLNVLPGVRTLSSCNSIHEGAHEEEALVAFTAEAEELARQVAEAVGQSHFRESQEGLIQPRMAGERAVAFKSYIVFSVATKAGRPDGLQRLQEMMAAARAVHSLARRLRSAAEASTSEPQQPQHLPTSLPSEEAQREGLDVSPLAIDSQLKVKGLRKQWSTQRWVRLSPFDPKELRSLRDELVADLKGLQPIETSHTQALVLPLEEAQEAGSPVLHRLVETFRAQQFRSLVQSITGCSPLSVASQRCALVAIPPEGHVLPQCFAGEHARGEVAFVLFLSEDWWKEGDGGLLELYGPESGKPAARLVPEPFLILYAAGTGAAITRVLTEDAPQLAVHGLLASHAPEEAASPFLANDLIVPSGGRGLQKHRALKQWICEKFLDTPSQTALRAQFEETSHIKLPGFLNERLATSVAAAIGDAQLKEWQEAGPVRVQRCLVLSAGAGEASRCPLGRAMAEVGSYMASESFLQFLEAITGVTRLRGSAPSLQIRCFRPGLDFQRPRCTQRPQLDVILGFEVASAGSRLRSRKMRSMRSMGGADGYVEGDAAHLRTAEASGILAGPGGVPAPLPVLLRLPLRNNVLRLVLRDPKTSHYVEPLQASAPTSRWEICLAVPVEELPSSGEEAEAPSAPLLSAPIKAKRRKRGRSRTATASEFEATPTKRRAEEKGKG
;
A
#
# COMPACT_ATOMS: atom_id res chain seq x y z
N MET A 1 -35.17 7.99 14.67
CA MET A 1 -36.17 6.95 14.35
C MET A 1 -35.72 6.10 13.16
N GLU A 2 -35.29 6.70 12.03
CA GLU A 2 -34.65 5.93 10.94
C GLU A 2 -33.31 5.29 11.35
N LEU A 3 -32.52 5.93 12.22
CA LEU A 3 -31.34 5.31 12.85
C LEU A 3 -31.67 4.17 13.83
N ALA A 4 -32.91 4.11 14.34
CA ALA A 4 -33.37 3.01 15.19
C ALA A 4 -33.91 1.84 14.36
N LEU A 5 -34.40 2.10 13.15
CA LEU A 5 -34.85 1.07 12.19
C LEU A 5 -33.67 0.38 11.50
N ALA A 6 -32.58 1.09 11.20
CA ALA A 6 -31.35 0.48 10.66
C ALA A 6 -30.68 -0.49 11.66
N ALA A 7 -30.93 -0.32 12.96
CA ALA A 7 -30.41 -1.20 14.01
C ALA A 7 -31.30 -2.44 14.26
N ALA A 8 -32.58 -2.40 13.86
CA ALA A 8 -33.50 -3.53 13.95
C ALA A 8 -33.24 -4.61 12.87
N ASP A 9 -32.50 -4.28 11.80
CA ASP A 9 -32.14 -5.19 10.70
C ASP A 9 -30.93 -6.10 11.00
N GLY A 10 -30.45 -6.14 12.25
CA GLY A 10 -29.50 -7.15 12.70
C GLY A 10 -28.07 -7.00 12.15
N THR A 11 -27.57 -5.78 11.98
CA THR A 11 -26.15 -5.52 11.63
C THR A 11 -25.25 -5.24 12.83
N ALA A 12 -25.64 -5.62 14.05
CA ALA A 12 -24.70 -5.66 15.17
C ALA A 12 -23.63 -6.70 14.85
N GLN A 13 -22.35 -6.27 14.77
CA GLN A 13 -21.22 -7.15 14.59
C GLN A 13 -21.28 -8.29 15.62
N ALA A 14 -21.17 -9.53 15.13
CA ALA A 14 -21.13 -10.71 15.98
C ALA A 14 -20.00 -10.59 17.02
N TRP A 15 -20.22 -11.22 18.17
CA TRP A 15 -19.41 -11.33 19.40
C TRP A 15 -17.97 -11.89 19.24
N ASN A 16 -17.28 -11.62 18.14
CA ASN A 16 -16.01 -12.25 17.74
C ASN A 16 -14.91 -11.26 17.35
N GLU A 17 -15.10 -9.95 17.58
CA GLU A 17 -14.08 -8.94 17.30
C GLU A 17 -13.39 -8.53 18.60
N VAL A 18 -12.25 -9.19 18.85
CA VAL A 18 -11.33 -8.81 19.92
C VAL A 18 -10.61 -7.55 19.49
N TYR A 19 -10.91 -6.41 20.09
CA TYR A 19 -10.19 -5.17 19.81
C TYR A 19 -8.80 -5.24 20.48
N ARG A 20 -7.71 -5.24 19.70
CA ARG A 20 -6.36 -5.11 20.25
C ARG A 20 -6.17 -3.64 20.65
N HIS A 21 -6.26 -3.37 21.94
CA HIS A 21 -6.24 -1.99 22.44
C HIS A 21 -4.84 -1.35 22.41
N PRO A 22 -4.75 -0.01 22.26
CA PRO A 22 -3.49 0.73 22.28
C PRO A 22 -2.66 0.49 23.53
N ALA A 23 -1.34 0.67 23.40
CA ALA A 23 -0.35 0.51 24.46
C ALA A 23 -0.76 1.14 25.81
N ARG A 24 -0.35 0.49 26.90
CA ARG A 24 -0.61 0.95 28.28
C ARG A 24 -0.18 2.42 28.45
N TYR A 25 -1.13 3.28 28.77
CA TYR A 25 -0.85 4.68 29.08
C TYR A 25 -0.07 4.76 30.40
N GLY A 26 0.90 5.68 30.48
CA GLY A 26 1.49 6.05 31.76
C GLY A 26 0.40 6.52 32.74
N TRP A 27 0.58 6.24 34.04
CA TRP A 27 -0.44 6.45 35.08
C TRP A 27 -1.07 7.85 35.08
N LYS A 28 -0.27 8.89 34.82
CA LYS A 28 -0.75 10.28 34.74
C LYS A 28 -1.70 10.50 33.54
N ALA A 29 -1.35 9.94 32.38
CA ALA A 29 -2.16 10.02 31.16
C ALA A 29 -3.45 9.20 31.28
N TYR A 30 -3.36 8.01 31.89
CA TYR A 30 -4.53 7.20 32.25
C TYR A 30 -5.50 8.00 33.14
N CYS A 31 -5.04 8.54 34.28
CA CYS A 31 -5.88 9.29 35.21
C CYS A 31 -6.55 10.53 34.57
N GLN A 32 -5.89 11.16 33.59
CA GLN A 32 -6.47 12.29 32.85
C GLN A 32 -7.59 11.83 31.91
N ARG A 33 -7.33 10.77 31.14
CA ARG A 33 -8.30 10.19 30.20
C ARG A 33 -9.50 9.58 30.91
N PHE A 34 -9.29 8.86 32.00
CA PHE A 34 -10.35 8.31 32.84
C PHE A 34 -11.30 9.40 33.34
N ARG A 35 -10.77 10.51 33.89
CA ARG A 35 -11.59 11.67 34.32
C ARG A 35 -12.31 12.37 33.16
N GLN A 36 -11.74 12.35 31.96
CA GLN A 36 -12.38 12.91 30.78
C GLN A 36 -13.51 12.00 30.29
N ALA A 37 -13.27 10.69 30.22
CA ALA A 37 -14.28 9.70 29.87
C ALA A 37 -15.47 9.75 30.85
N CYS A 38 -15.23 9.71 32.17
CA CYS A 38 -16.32 9.78 33.15
C CYS A 38 -17.19 11.05 33.00
N ARG A 39 -16.57 12.22 32.76
CA ARG A 39 -17.32 13.48 32.55
C ARG A 39 -18.18 13.44 31.29
N LEU A 40 -17.69 12.81 30.23
CA LEU A 40 -18.46 12.63 29.01
C LEU A 40 -19.60 11.63 29.25
N GLU A 41 -19.34 10.50 29.92
CA GLU A 41 -20.38 9.51 30.26
C GLU A 41 -21.49 10.09 31.14
N GLU A 42 -21.15 10.97 32.10
CA GLU A 42 -22.15 11.73 32.88
C GLU A 42 -23.04 12.60 31.98
N HIS A 43 -22.47 13.21 30.93
CA HIS A 43 -23.23 13.96 29.94
C HIS A 43 -24.11 13.06 29.07
N ALA A 44 -23.61 11.88 28.68
CA ALA A 44 -24.40 10.88 27.96
C ALA A 44 -25.58 10.38 28.79
N LEU A 45 -25.37 10.18 30.08
CA LEU A 45 -26.41 9.77 31.02
C LEU A 45 -27.50 10.84 31.18
N ALA A 46 -27.11 12.12 31.27
CA ALA A 46 -28.05 13.23 31.31
C ALA A 46 -28.85 13.36 30.00
N ALA A 47 -28.20 13.25 28.84
CA ALA A 47 -28.88 13.28 27.54
C ALA A 47 -29.86 12.11 27.36
N TYR A 48 -29.49 10.91 27.83
CA TYR A 48 -30.35 9.72 27.80
C TYR A 48 -31.59 9.90 28.69
N ALA A 49 -31.44 10.43 29.90
CA ALA A 49 -32.57 10.72 30.79
C ALA A 49 -33.57 11.73 30.17
N GLU A 50 -33.08 12.61 29.30
CA GLU A 50 -33.89 13.56 28.53
C GLU A 50 -34.36 13.05 27.15
N LEU A 51 -34.07 11.79 26.79
CA LEU A 51 -34.34 11.17 25.49
C LEU A 51 -33.76 11.95 24.29
N ARG A 52 -32.61 12.61 24.48
CA ARG A 52 -31.92 13.40 23.44
C ARG A 52 -30.78 12.60 22.79
N PRO A 53 -30.64 12.65 21.45
CA PRO A 53 -29.49 12.04 20.77
C PRO A 53 -28.20 12.83 21.04
N LEU A 54 -27.07 12.13 21.09
CA LEU A 54 -25.74 12.73 21.22
C LEU A 54 -25.29 13.32 19.87
N SER A 55 -24.57 14.46 19.91
CA SER A 55 -24.04 15.08 18.69
C SER A 55 -22.80 14.35 18.15
N GLU A 56 -22.56 14.47 16.85
CA GLU A 56 -21.37 13.88 16.19
C GLU A 56 -20.05 14.46 16.77
N GLU A 57 -20.05 15.73 17.14
CA GLU A 57 -18.92 16.37 17.81
C GLU A 57 -18.65 15.76 19.20
N TRP A 58 -19.70 15.39 19.92
CA TRP A 58 -19.59 14.71 21.21
C TRP A 58 -19.01 13.31 21.04
N GLN A 59 -19.47 12.55 20.05
CA GLN A 59 -18.95 11.21 19.75
C GLN A 59 -17.45 11.26 19.46
N LYS A 60 -17.00 12.21 18.63
CA LYS A 60 -15.56 12.43 18.35
C LYS A 60 -14.75 12.76 19.61
N LYS A 61 -15.31 13.56 20.53
CA LYS A 61 -14.66 13.88 21.82
C LYS A 61 -14.57 12.66 22.73
N TYR A 62 -15.58 11.80 22.71
CA TYR A 62 -15.63 10.56 23.49
C TYR A 62 -14.63 9.52 22.96
N THR A 63 -14.64 9.23 21.66
CA THR A 63 -13.67 8.36 20.99
C THR A 63 -12.23 8.81 21.26
N LYS A 64 -11.97 10.13 21.22
CA LYS A 64 -10.66 10.70 21.54
C LYS A 64 -10.25 10.52 23.02
N ALA A 65 -11.21 10.63 23.95
CA ALA A 65 -10.94 10.45 25.38
C ALA A 65 -10.63 8.99 25.74
N CYS A 66 -11.39 8.06 25.15
CA CYS A 66 -11.20 6.61 25.32
C CYS A 66 -10.01 6.08 24.49
N GLY A 67 -9.62 6.80 23.43
CA GLY A 67 -8.58 6.40 22.48
C GLY A 67 -9.01 5.28 21.54
N LEU A 68 -10.32 5.04 21.44
CA LEU A 68 -10.96 3.86 20.86
C LEU A 68 -12.40 4.21 20.45
N ASP A 69 -12.91 3.58 19.40
CA ASP A 69 -14.32 3.65 19.03
C ASP A 69 -15.11 2.61 19.82
N VAL A 70 -15.64 3.03 20.98
CA VAL A 70 -16.38 2.19 21.92
C VAL A 70 -17.76 2.79 22.18
N ASP A 71 -18.72 1.93 22.51
CA ASP A 71 -20.06 2.40 22.85
C ASP A 71 -20.02 3.39 24.02
N ALA A 72 -20.92 4.38 23.98
CA ALA A 72 -21.06 5.34 25.05
C ALA A 72 -21.32 4.61 26.38
N CYS A 73 -20.61 5.02 27.43
CA CYS A 73 -20.72 4.57 28.83
C CYS A 73 -20.00 3.28 29.24
N VAL A 74 -19.26 2.61 28.34
CA VAL A 74 -18.36 1.48 28.70
C VAL A 74 -16.87 1.84 28.62
N GLY A 75 -16.53 3.00 28.05
CA GLY A 75 -15.16 3.44 27.84
C GLY A 75 -14.36 3.67 29.13
N SER A 76 -14.96 4.19 30.20
CA SER A 76 -14.26 4.35 31.49
C SER A 76 -13.94 3.01 32.15
N LEU A 77 -14.85 2.03 32.07
CA LEU A 77 -14.63 0.67 32.58
C LEU A 77 -13.49 -0.02 31.81
N MET A 78 -13.48 0.11 30.49
CA MET A 78 -12.41 -0.40 29.62
C MET A 78 -11.04 0.20 29.96
N LEU A 79 -10.97 1.53 30.14
CA LEU A 79 -9.74 2.20 30.56
C LEU A 79 -9.24 1.69 31.92
N SER A 80 -10.15 1.47 32.87
CA SER A 80 -9.80 0.97 34.21
C SER A 80 -9.35 -0.49 34.23
N LEU A 81 -9.92 -1.35 33.38
CA LEU A 81 -9.46 -2.73 33.26
C LEU A 81 -8.08 -2.81 32.59
N ASN A 82 -7.84 -2.04 31.53
CA ASN A 82 -6.58 -2.07 30.79
C ASN A 82 -5.36 -1.53 31.55
N VAL A 83 -5.56 -0.76 32.62
CA VAL A 83 -4.46 -0.29 33.48
C VAL A 83 -4.04 -1.34 34.52
N LEU A 84 -4.85 -2.37 34.76
CA LEU A 84 -4.50 -3.44 35.68
C LEU A 84 -3.38 -4.31 35.09
N PRO A 85 -2.36 -4.68 35.87
CA PRO A 85 -1.25 -5.49 35.40
C PRO A 85 -1.74 -6.89 35.02
N GLY A 86 -1.39 -7.36 33.83
CA GLY A 86 -1.79 -8.70 33.35
C GLY A 86 -3.26 -8.80 32.92
N VAL A 87 -4.02 -7.70 32.92
CA VAL A 87 -5.36 -7.65 32.31
C VAL A 87 -5.29 -7.21 30.86
N ARG A 88 -6.09 -7.85 30.01
CA ARG A 88 -6.33 -7.44 28.62
C ARG A 88 -7.83 -7.44 28.36
N THR A 89 -8.42 -6.29 28.02
CA THR A 89 -9.81 -6.26 27.57
C THR A 89 -9.93 -6.84 26.17
N LEU A 90 -11.00 -7.58 25.93
CA LEU A 90 -11.27 -8.30 24.69
C LEU A 90 -12.35 -7.60 23.87
N SER A 91 -13.45 -7.20 24.49
CA SER A 91 -14.59 -6.60 23.81
C SER A 91 -15.42 -5.74 24.77
N SER A 92 -16.19 -4.83 24.22
CA SER A 92 -17.20 -4.04 24.92
C SER A 92 -18.44 -3.88 24.03
N CYS A 93 -19.63 -4.13 24.57
CA CYS A 93 -20.90 -3.86 23.88
C CYS A 93 -21.93 -3.22 24.83
N ASN A 94 -22.70 -2.28 24.28
CA ASN A 94 -23.87 -1.65 24.87
C ASN A 94 -24.98 -1.55 23.81
N SER A 95 -25.66 -2.65 23.51
CA SER A 95 -26.75 -2.65 22.53
C SER A 95 -28.05 -2.16 23.17
N ILE A 96 -28.45 -0.92 22.90
CA ILE A 96 -29.73 -0.32 23.29
C ILE A 96 -30.77 -0.53 22.18
N HIS A 97 -31.06 -1.78 21.80
CA HIS A 97 -32.08 -2.13 20.79
C HIS A 97 -32.96 -3.30 21.24
N GLU A 98 -34.27 -3.25 20.94
CA GLU A 98 -35.21 -4.36 21.14
C GLU A 98 -34.81 -5.51 20.20
N GLY A 99 -34.32 -6.63 20.77
CA GLY A 99 -33.93 -7.83 20.03
C GLY A 99 -32.44 -8.22 20.05
N ALA A 100 -31.58 -7.52 20.80
CA ALA A 100 -30.20 -7.96 21.01
C ALA A 100 -30.14 -9.17 21.96
N HIS A 101 -29.46 -10.24 21.54
CA HIS A 101 -29.19 -11.41 22.39
C HIS A 101 -28.12 -11.10 23.44
N GLU A 102 -28.41 -11.56 24.66
CA GLU A 102 -27.83 -11.31 25.99
C GLU A 102 -28.13 -9.93 26.58
N GLU A 103 -29.01 -9.94 27.58
CA GLU A 103 -29.62 -8.79 28.24
C GLU A 103 -28.68 -8.07 29.21
N GLU A 104 -27.38 -8.00 28.95
CA GLU A 104 -26.38 -7.57 29.93
C GLU A 104 -25.42 -6.57 29.25
N ALA A 105 -25.00 -5.49 29.93
CA ALA A 105 -23.88 -4.68 29.43
C ALA A 105 -22.59 -5.48 29.67
N LEU A 106 -21.70 -5.69 28.69
CA LEU A 106 -20.68 -6.76 28.83
C LEU A 106 -19.32 -6.28 28.35
N VAL A 107 -18.42 -6.03 29.31
CA VAL A 107 -16.99 -5.87 29.05
C VAL A 107 -16.30 -7.20 29.34
N ALA A 108 -15.72 -7.80 28.30
CA ALA A 108 -14.97 -9.04 28.41
C ALA A 108 -13.47 -8.76 28.55
N PHE A 109 -12.77 -9.51 29.40
CA PHE A 109 -11.32 -9.39 29.58
C PHE A 109 -10.65 -10.70 29.99
N THR A 110 -9.34 -10.80 29.82
CA THR A 110 -8.50 -11.88 30.38
C THR A 110 -7.64 -11.33 31.50
N ALA A 111 -7.32 -12.16 32.50
CA ALA A 111 -6.32 -11.85 33.52
C ALA A 111 -5.24 -12.95 33.54
N GLU A 112 -3.97 -12.58 33.55
CA GLU A 112 -2.84 -13.51 33.63
C GLU A 112 -2.77 -14.25 34.97
N ALA A 113 -3.42 -13.73 36.03
CA ALA A 113 -3.53 -14.35 37.34
C ALA A 113 -4.99 -14.41 37.80
N GLU A 114 -5.45 -15.60 38.22
CA GLU A 114 -6.82 -15.81 38.73
C GLU A 114 -7.14 -14.93 39.95
N GLU A 115 -6.15 -14.68 40.79
CA GLU A 115 -6.27 -13.81 41.96
C GLU A 115 -6.66 -12.37 41.56
N LEU A 116 -6.16 -11.87 40.43
CA LEU A 116 -6.53 -10.54 39.95
C LEU A 116 -7.96 -10.51 39.43
N ALA A 117 -8.41 -11.57 38.76
CA ALA A 117 -9.81 -11.70 38.35
C ALA A 117 -10.74 -11.73 39.58
N ARG A 118 -10.35 -12.42 40.66
CA ARG A 118 -11.07 -12.44 41.94
C ARG A 118 -11.15 -11.05 42.57
N GLN A 119 -10.06 -10.27 42.54
CA GLN A 119 -10.04 -8.90 43.04
C GLN A 119 -10.92 -7.95 42.20
N VAL A 120 -10.98 -8.15 40.87
CA VAL A 120 -11.91 -7.42 40.02
C VAL A 120 -13.36 -7.79 40.37
N ALA A 121 -13.67 -9.08 40.54
CA ALA A 121 -14.99 -9.56 40.94
C ALA A 121 -15.44 -8.97 42.30
N GLU A 122 -14.53 -8.89 43.26
CA GLU A 122 -14.78 -8.27 44.57
C GLU A 122 -15.01 -6.76 44.43
N ALA A 123 -14.27 -6.08 43.55
CA ALA A 123 -14.41 -4.64 43.32
C ALA A 123 -15.73 -4.28 42.62
N VAL A 124 -16.13 -5.02 41.58
CA VAL A 124 -17.37 -4.73 40.82
C VAL A 124 -18.62 -5.35 41.46
N GLY A 125 -18.46 -6.33 42.35
CA GLY A 125 -19.52 -7.11 42.96
C GLY A 125 -19.76 -8.44 42.24
N GLN A 126 -19.93 -9.53 42.99
CA GLN A 126 -20.12 -10.87 42.44
C GLN A 126 -21.38 -11.03 41.57
N SER A 127 -22.40 -10.20 41.80
CA SER A 127 -23.61 -10.15 40.97
C SER A 127 -23.40 -9.48 39.60
N HIS A 128 -22.25 -8.84 39.39
CA HIS A 128 -21.87 -8.11 38.18
C HIS A 128 -20.63 -8.70 37.51
N PHE A 129 -20.26 -9.92 37.87
CA PHE A 129 -19.06 -10.58 37.38
C PHE A 129 -19.32 -12.07 37.16
N ARG A 130 -18.93 -12.59 35.99
CA ARG A 130 -18.96 -14.03 35.71
C ARG A 130 -17.76 -14.46 34.87
N GLU A 131 -17.36 -15.72 35.02
CA GLU A 131 -16.45 -16.36 34.07
C GLU A 131 -17.22 -16.62 32.76
N SER A 132 -16.56 -16.39 31.62
CA SER A 132 -17.14 -16.66 30.32
C SER A 132 -17.25 -18.17 30.11
N GLN A 133 -18.30 -18.61 29.39
CA GLN A 133 -18.41 -20.01 29.00
C GLN A 133 -17.33 -20.38 27.98
N GLU A 134 -16.77 -21.58 28.12
CA GLU A 134 -15.74 -22.09 27.23
C GLU A 134 -16.26 -22.11 25.77
N GLY A 135 -15.56 -21.42 24.87
CA GLY A 135 -15.95 -21.31 23.46
C GLY A 135 -16.91 -20.16 23.11
N LEU A 136 -17.41 -19.38 24.08
CA LEU A 136 -18.26 -18.21 23.82
C LEU A 136 -17.48 -17.03 23.20
N ILE A 137 -16.22 -16.86 23.63
CA ILE A 137 -15.30 -15.84 23.10
C ILE A 137 -14.21 -16.54 22.30
N GLN A 138 -14.32 -16.51 20.97
CA GLN A 138 -13.30 -17.04 20.06
C GLN A 138 -12.47 -15.89 19.49
N PRO A 139 -11.18 -15.76 19.85
CA PRO A 139 -10.34 -14.72 19.27
C PRO A 139 -10.08 -15.05 17.80
N ARG A 140 -10.44 -14.14 16.90
CA ARG A 140 -10.27 -14.28 15.44
C ARG A 140 -8.81 -14.46 14.96
N MET A 141 -7.83 -14.23 15.84
CA MET A 141 -6.40 -14.06 15.51
C MET A 141 -5.47 -15.05 16.23
N ALA A 142 -5.99 -15.91 17.11
CA ALA A 142 -5.19 -17.01 17.64
C ALA A 142 -5.36 -18.20 16.68
N GLY A 143 -4.29 -18.60 16.00
CA GLY A 143 -4.27 -19.86 15.24
C GLY A 143 -4.50 -21.09 16.14
N GLU A 144 -4.00 -22.26 15.74
CA GLU A 144 -4.19 -23.56 16.46
C GLU A 144 -3.72 -23.61 17.94
N ARG A 145 -3.33 -22.48 18.55
CA ARG A 145 -3.14 -22.26 19.98
C ARG A 145 -4.32 -21.56 20.67
N ALA A 146 -5.55 -21.78 20.21
CA ALA A 146 -6.74 -21.55 21.05
C ALA A 146 -6.83 -22.62 22.16
N VAL A 147 -5.79 -22.71 22.99
CA VAL A 147 -5.81 -23.51 24.21
C VAL A 147 -6.29 -22.58 25.32
N ALA A 148 -7.53 -22.82 25.76
CA ALA A 148 -8.18 -22.36 26.99
C ALA A 148 -7.49 -21.20 27.74
N PHE A 149 -7.74 -19.96 27.34
CA PHE A 149 -7.52 -18.82 28.23
C PHE A 149 -8.84 -18.51 28.94
N LYS A 150 -8.78 -18.36 30.27
CA LYS A 150 -9.94 -17.94 31.06
C LYS A 150 -10.27 -16.49 30.75
N SER A 151 -11.51 -16.24 30.37
CA SER A 151 -12.03 -14.90 30.16
C SER A 151 -13.15 -14.63 31.14
N TYR A 152 -13.26 -13.36 31.52
CA TYR A 152 -14.18 -12.88 32.53
C TYR A 152 -15.01 -11.75 31.96
N ILE A 153 -16.20 -11.60 32.51
CA ILE A 153 -17.20 -10.69 32.00
C ILE A 153 -17.72 -9.84 33.15
N VAL A 154 -17.63 -8.50 32.99
CA VAL A 154 -18.29 -7.54 33.88
C VAL A 154 -19.62 -7.14 33.28
N PHE A 155 -20.68 -7.22 34.08
CA PHE A 155 -22.02 -7.02 33.57
C PHE A 155 -23.07 -6.37 34.48
N SER A 156 -24.15 -5.87 33.88
CA SER A 156 -25.30 -5.29 34.60
C SER A 156 -26.51 -6.21 34.55
N VAL A 157 -27.16 -6.38 35.71
CA VAL A 157 -28.40 -7.15 35.91
C VAL A 157 -29.65 -6.26 35.96
N ALA A 158 -29.51 -4.96 35.69
CA ALA A 158 -30.59 -4.01 35.84
C ALA A 158 -31.73 -4.23 34.85
N THR A 159 -32.93 -4.41 35.39
CA THR A 159 -34.17 -4.59 34.65
C THR A 159 -35.29 -3.77 35.28
N LYS A 160 -36.21 -3.28 34.46
CA LYS A 160 -37.42 -2.55 34.85
C LYS A 160 -38.63 -3.17 34.15
N ALA A 161 -39.59 -3.63 34.95
CA ALA A 161 -40.79 -4.34 34.47
C ALA A 161 -40.47 -5.56 33.56
N GLY A 162 -39.41 -6.31 33.89
CA GLY A 162 -38.97 -7.48 33.11
C GLY A 162 -38.29 -7.14 31.78
N ARG A 163 -37.93 -5.87 31.54
CA ARG A 163 -37.16 -5.42 30.38
C ARG A 163 -35.85 -4.76 30.82
N PRO A 164 -34.82 -4.70 29.96
CA PRO A 164 -33.62 -3.91 30.19
C PRO A 164 -33.86 -2.48 30.70
N ASP A 165 -33.35 -2.14 31.90
CA ASP A 165 -33.32 -0.74 32.34
C ASP A 165 -32.04 -0.07 31.86
N GLY A 166 -32.10 0.54 30.68
CA GLY A 166 -30.94 1.21 30.08
C GLY A 166 -30.32 2.28 30.98
N LEU A 167 -31.11 3.03 31.75
CA LEU A 167 -30.55 4.09 32.61
C LEU A 167 -29.78 3.48 33.79
N GLN A 168 -30.39 2.51 34.48
CA GLN A 168 -29.76 1.86 35.62
C GLN A 168 -28.53 1.03 35.20
N ARG A 169 -28.55 0.40 34.02
CA ARG A 169 -27.39 -0.31 33.44
C ARG A 169 -26.17 0.59 33.28
N LEU A 170 -26.37 1.79 32.73
CA LEU A 170 -25.29 2.75 32.55
C LEU A 170 -24.71 3.21 33.89
N GLN A 171 -25.58 3.43 34.89
CA GLN A 171 -25.14 3.80 36.24
C GLN A 171 -24.30 2.69 36.89
N GLU A 172 -24.71 1.43 36.74
CA GLU A 172 -23.98 0.26 37.25
C GLU A 172 -22.60 0.09 36.59
N MET A 173 -22.51 0.27 35.27
CA MET A 173 -21.21 0.19 34.55
C MET A 173 -20.26 1.32 34.92
N MET A 174 -20.76 2.54 35.10
CA MET A 174 -19.96 3.66 35.61
C MET A 174 -19.50 3.45 37.05
N ALA A 175 -20.33 2.81 37.89
CA ALA A 175 -19.94 2.43 39.25
C ALA A 175 -18.85 1.36 39.24
N ALA A 176 -18.98 0.33 38.40
CA ALA A 176 -17.96 -0.69 38.20
C ALA A 176 -16.63 -0.07 37.73
N ALA A 177 -16.65 0.88 36.80
CA ALA A 177 -15.46 1.59 36.32
C ALA A 177 -14.69 2.31 37.43
N ARG A 178 -15.42 2.97 38.34
CA ARG A 178 -14.87 3.68 39.50
C ARG A 178 -14.29 2.70 40.53
N ALA A 179 -14.94 1.56 40.74
CA ALA A 179 -14.46 0.53 41.65
C ALA A 179 -13.16 -0.10 41.15
N VAL A 180 -13.07 -0.43 39.85
CA VAL A 180 -11.85 -0.95 39.21
C VAL A 180 -10.73 0.10 39.21
N HIS A 181 -11.03 1.39 38.99
CA HIS A 181 -10.05 2.47 39.13
C HIS A 181 -9.47 2.54 40.56
N SER A 182 -10.32 2.36 41.58
CA SER A 182 -9.91 2.33 42.99
C SER A 182 -9.02 1.11 43.29
N LEU A 183 -9.35 -0.06 42.73
CA LEU A 183 -8.50 -1.25 42.80
C LEU A 183 -7.12 -1.00 42.17
N ALA A 184 -7.08 -0.44 40.96
CA ALA A 184 -5.83 -0.12 40.27
C ALA A 184 -4.94 0.82 41.09
N ARG A 185 -5.54 1.82 41.76
CA ARG A 185 -4.83 2.71 42.69
C ARG A 185 -4.19 1.94 43.85
N ARG A 186 -4.95 1.05 44.50
CA ARG A 186 -4.45 0.28 45.65
C ARG A 186 -3.31 -0.64 45.25
N LEU A 187 -3.44 -1.37 44.14
CA LEU A 187 -2.39 -2.27 43.63
C LEU A 187 -1.12 -1.50 43.28
N ARG A 188 -1.25 -0.32 42.68
CA ARG A 188 -0.11 0.54 42.39
C ARG A 188 0.57 1.06 43.65
N SER A 189 -0.19 1.54 44.64
CA SER A 189 0.39 1.99 45.92
C SER A 189 1.04 0.86 46.71
N ALA A 190 0.51 -0.36 46.64
CA ALA A 190 1.14 -1.54 47.25
C ALA A 190 2.46 -1.91 46.55
N ALA A 191 2.50 -1.84 45.20
CA ALA A 191 3.72 -2.06 44.44
C ALA A 191 4.79 -1.00 44.76
N GLU A 192 4.41 0.28 44.84
CA GLU A 192 5.29 1.40 45.21
C GLU A 192 5.80 1.28 46.66
N ALA A 193 4.97 0.80 47.60
CA ALA A 193 5.36 0.56 48.99
C ALA A 193 6.31 -0.64 49.17
N SER A 194 6.18 -1.67 48.31
CA SER A 194 7.08 -2.82 48.29
C SER A 194 8.46 -2.51 47.70
N THR A 195 8.62 -1.38 47.01
CA THR A 195 9.89 -0.91 46.44
C THR A 195 10.64 0.06 47.36
N SER A 196 10.08 0.42 48.52
CA SER A 196 10.67 1.36 49.48
C SER A 196 11.11 0.69 50.79
N GLU A 197 12.14 -0.15 50.73
CA GLU A 197 13.02 -0.40 51.89
C GLU A 197 14.33 0.40 51.70
N PRO A 198 14.76 1.22 52.69
CA PRO A 198 15.88 2.13 52.52
C PRO A 198 17.22 1.47 52.87
N GLN A 199 18.11 1.34 51.89
CA GLN A 199 19.55 1.29 52.17
C GLN A 199 20.12 2.72 52.16
N GLN A 200 20.73 3.10 53.28
CA GLN A 200 21.30 4.42 53.56
C GLN A 200 22.39 4.84 52.56
N PRO A 201 22.48 6.14 52.20
CA PRO A 201 23.53 6.67 51.34
C PRO A 201 24.79 6.99 52.16
N GLN A 202 25.89 6.30 51.86
CA GLN A 202 27.22 6.70 52.34
C GLN A 202 27.91 7.60 51.30
N HIS A 203 28.07 8.86 51.70
CA HIS A 203 29.11 9.83 51.32
C HIS A 203 29.56 9.94 49.86
N LEU A 204 29.17 11.06 49.24
CA LEU A 204 29.94 11.73 48.19
C LEU A 204 31.35 12.10 48.70
N PRO A 205 32.38 11.93 47.86
CA PRO A 205 33.43 12.91 47.73
C PRO A 205 33.21 13.73 46.46
N THR A 206 33.03 15.02 46.68
CA THR A 206 33.11 16.09 45.70
C THR A 206 34.46 16.02 44.98
N SER A 207 34.47 15.60 43.71
CA SER A 207 35.55 15.93 42.78
C SER A 207 34.99 16.05 41.37
N LEU A 208 35.51 17.06 40.68
CA LEU A 208 35.08 17.60 39.38
C LEU A 208 34.95 16.51 38.29
N PRO A 209 34.06 16.68 37.30
CA PRO A 209 33.92 15.73 36.22
C PRO A 209 35.17 15.76 35.34
N SER A 210 36.01 14.73 35.46
CA SER A 210 37.07 14.42 34.51
C SER A 210 36.47 13.73 33.27
N GLU A 211 36.56 14.42 32.13
CA GLU A 211 36.64 13.98 30.72
C GLU A 211 35.81 12.80 30.14
N GLU A 212 34.95 12.10 30.89
CA GLU A 212 34.20 10.95 30.36
C GLU A 212 32.79 11.30 29.82
N ALA A 213 32.39 12.58 29.84
CA ALA A 213 31.09 13.05 29.35
C ALA A 213 31.06 13.46 27.86
N GLN A 214 31.95 12.90 27.02
CA GLN A 214 32.03 13.21 25.57
C GLN A 214 32.14 11.95 24.68
N ARG A 215 31.22 11.00 24.83
CA ARG A 215 31.00 9.95 23.81
C ARG A 215 29.63 10.15 23.18
N GLU A 216 29.57 10.96 22.12
CA GLU A 216 28.32 11.44 21.48
C GLU A 216 27.75 10.52 20.39
N GLY A 217 28.29 9.31 20.17
CA GLY A 217 27.78 8.35 19.18
C GLY A 217 27.92 6.89 19.62
N LEU A 218 27.32 5.95 18.88
CA LEU A 218 27.60 4.52 19.05
C LEU A 218 29.09 4.28 18.78
N ASP A 219 29.76 3.49 19.63
CA ASP A 219 31.18 3.20 19.42
C ASP A 219 31.32 2.30 18.19
N VAL A 220 31.68 2.90 17.06
CA VAL A 220 32.11 2.17 15.86
C VAL A 220 33.52 1.66 16.15
N SER A 221 33.65 0.64 17.01
CA SER A 221 34.92 0.23 17.62
C SER A 221 36.09 0.29 16.63
N PRO A 222 36.96 1.32 16.71
CA PRO A 222 38.06 1.49 15.75
C PRO A 222 39.12 0.38 15.88
N LEU A 223 39.16 -0.30 17.04
CA LEU A 223 40.08 -1.40 17.36
C LEU A 223 39.69 -2.75 16.73
N ALA A 224 38.46 -2.90 16.22
CA ALA A 224 37.99 -4.10 15.52
C ALA A 224 38.20 -4.04 13.99
N ILE A 225 38.44 -2.86 13.42
CA ILE A 225 38.38 -2.62 11.97
C ILE A 225 39.52 -3.30 11.21
N ASP A 226 40.71 -3.42 11.80
CA ASP A 226 41.88 -4.01 11.13
C ASP A 226 42.10 -5.52 11.40
N SER A 227 41.59 -6.05 12.52
CA SER A 227 41.79 -7.46 12.90
C SER A 227 40.54 -8.35 12.76
N GLN A 228 39.32 -7.81 12.90
CA GLN A 228 38.08 -8.60 12.94
C GLN A 228 37.27 -8.58 11.64
N LEU A 229 37.24 -7.47 10.89
CA LEU A 229 36.33 -7.33 9.73
C LEU A 229 36.86 -7.88 8.40
N LYS A 230 38.11 -8.35 8.33
CA LYS A 230 38.76 -8.84 7.09
C LYS A 230 38.40 -7.95 5.89
N VAL A 231 38.62 -6.63 5.98
CA VAL A 231 38.18 -5.61 5.00
C VAL A 231 38.49 -6.00 3.54
N LYS A 232 39.63 -6.66 3.29
CA LYS A 232 39.97 -7.21 1.96
C LYS A 232 38.91 -8.18 1.40
N GLY A 233 38.35 -9.04 2.25
CA GLY A 233 37.26 -9.95 1.90
C GLY A 233 35.96 -9.22 1.59
N LEU A 234 35.59 -8.23 2.40
CA LEU A 234 34.41 -7.39 2.15
C LEU A 234 34.55 -6.60 0.85
N ARG A 235 35.72 -6.02 0.58
CA ARG A 235 36.00 -5.32 -0.67
C ARG A 235 35.91 -6.24 -1.90
N LYS A 236 36.40 -7.47 -1.78
CA LYS A 236 36.23 -8.50 -2.82
C LYS A 236 34.74 -8.82 -3.04
N GLN A 237 33.98 -9.03 -1.97
CA GLN A 237 32.54 -9.28 -2.06
C GLN A 237 31.82 -8.10 -2.74
N TRP A 238 32.07 -6.87 -2.30
CA TRP A 238 31.51 -5.65 -2.89
C TRP A 238 31.79 -5.54 -4.40
N SER A 239 33.02 -5.85 -4.83
CA SER A 239 33.39 -5.80 -6.25
C SER A 239 32.62 -6.79 -7.13
N THR A 240 32.14 -7.89 -6.55
CA THR A 240 31.41 -8.96 -7.27
C THR A 240 29.89 -8.84 -7.14
N GLN A 241 29.39 -8.55 -5.95
CA GLN A 241 27.96 -8.59 -5.62
C GLN A 241 27.33 -7.20 -5.54
N ARG A 242 28.15 -6.14 -5.39
CA ARG A 242 27.70 -4.75 -5.18
C ARG A 242 26.86 -4.55 -3.91
N TRP A 243 26.96 -5.49 -2.96
CA TRP A 243 26.46 -5.38 -1.60
C TRP A 243 27.32 -6.21 -0.63
N VAL A 244 27.30 -5.89 0.65
CA VAL A 244 27.99 -6.60 1.74
C VAL A 244 27.20 -6.55 3.04
N ARG A 245 27.36 -7.59 3.87
CA ARG A 245 26.87 -7.66 5.25
C ARG A 245 28.03 -7.51 6.22
N LEU A 246 27.85 -6.73 7.28
CA LEU A 246 28.83 -6.56 8.35
C LEU A 246 28.14 -6.20 9.68
N SER A 247 28.80 -6.48 10.81
CA SER A 247 28.29 -6.15 12.15
C SER A 247 29.32 -5.28 12.88
N PRO A 248 29.39 -3.98 12.56
CA PRO A 248 30.40 -3.07 13.14
C PRO A 248 30.03 -2.55 14.52
N PHE A 249 28.84 -2.89 15.03
CA PHE A 249 28.30 -2.44 16.32
C PHE A 249 28.11 -3.63 17.27
N ASP A 250 28.21 -3.40 18.59
CA ASP A 250 27.87 -4.41 19.59
C ASP A 250 26.35 -4.72 19.54
N PRO A 251 25.93 -5.99 19.37
CA PRO A 251 24.53 -6.38 19.41
C PRO A 251 23.80 -5.94 20.69
N LYS A 252 24.48 -5.86 21.85
CA LYS A 252 23.85 -5.38 23.09
C LYS A 252 23.51 -3.90 23.02
N GLU A 253 24.41 -3.09 22.48
CA GLU A 253 24.18 -1.65 22.28
C GLU A 253 23.05 -1.41 21.28
N LEU A 254 23.01 -2.17 20.17
CA LEU A 254 21.93 -2.07 19.19
C LEU A 254 20.55 -2.39 19.78
N ARG A 255 20.47 -3.39 20.67
CA ARG A 255 19.22 -3.69 21.39
C ARG A 255 18.80 -2.57 22.32
N SER A 256 19.72 -2.08 23.15
CA SER A 256 19.43 -0.97 24.05
C SER A 256 18.97 0.27 23.28
N LEU A 257 19.62 0.54 22.15
CA LEU A 257 19.27 1.64 21.25
C LEU A 257 17.86 1.47 20.68
N ARG A 258 17.52 0.27 20.20
CA ARG A 258 16.18 -0.05 19.70
C ARG A 258 15.13 0.15 20.78
N ASP A 259 15.35 -0.38 22.00
CA ASP A 259 14.37 -0.29 23.07
C ASP A 259 14.14 1.17 23.50
N GLU A 260 15.20 1.97 23.57
CA GLU A 260 15.12 3.42 23.83
C GLU A 260 14.42 4.15 22.69
N LEU A 261 14.72 3.82 21.43
CA LEU A 261 14.00 4.34 20.27
C LEU A 261 12.51 4.03 20.41
N VAL A 262 12.12 2.76 20.55
CA VAL A 262 10.70 2.36 20.64
C VAL A 262 9.98 3.08 21.79
N ALA A 263 10.65 3.29 22.93
CA ALA A 263 10.06 4.01 24.07
C ALA A 263 9.83 5.52 23.80
N ASP A 264 10.77 6.17 23.11
CA ASP A 264 10.76 7.62 22.88
C ASP A 264 10.32 8.03 21.47
N LEU A 265 10.02 7.08 20.58
CA LEU A 265 9.78 7.35 19.16
C LEU A 265 8.51 8.16 18.95
N LYS A 266 8.69 9.35 18.39
CA LYS A 266 7.63 10.25 17.97
C LYS A 266 7.95 10.75 16.57
N GLY A 267 6.92 11.15 15.83
CA GLY A 267 7.10 11.81 14.53
C GLY A 267 7.23 10.87 13.34
N LEU A 268 7.21 9.54 13.52
CA LEU A 268 6.99 8.62 12.40
C LEU A 268 5.70 8.99 11.67
N GLN A 269 5.80 9.20 10.35
CA GLN A 269 4.67 9.55 9.50
C GLN A 269 4.42 8.46 8.46
N PRO A 270 3.16 8.21 8.08
CA PRO A 270 2.84 7.16 7.12
C PRO A 270 3.20 7.56 5.69
N ILE A 271 3.76 6.60 4.94
CA ILE A 271 3.75 6.57 3.48
C ILE A 271 2.84 5.40 3.10
N GLU A 272 1.65 5.72 2.62
CA GLU A 272 0.62 4.76 2.21
C GLU A 272 0.31 4.93 0.73
N THR A 273 0.91 4.08 -0.09
CA THR A 273 0.64 3.96 -1.52
C THR A 273 0.30 2.51 -1.85
N SER A 274 -0.07 2.23 -3.10
CA SER A 274 -0.27 0.85 -3.55
C SER A 274 1.01 0.01 -3.55
N HIS A 275 2.20 0.63 -3.46
CA HIS A 275 3.50 -0.05 -3.46
C HIS A 275 4.23 0.03 -2.11
N THR A 276 3.88 0.97 -1.24
CA THR A 276 4.59 1.22 0.02
C THR A 276 3.57 1.39 1.14
N GLN A 277 3.73 0.61 2.20
CA GLN A 277 3.03 0.75 3.46
C GLN A 277 4.08 0.73 4.58
N ALA A 278 4.55 1.92 4.93
CA ALA A 278 5.64 2.13 5.87
C ALA A 278 5.41 3.38 6.71
N LEU A 279 6.06 3.44 7.86
CA LEU A 279 6.20 4.65 8.66
C LEU A 279 7.64 5.15 8.53
N VAL A 280 7.82 6.44 8.25
CA VAL A 280 9.13 7.03 7.98
C VAL A 280 9.32 8.30 8.80
N LEU A 281 10.52 8.46 9.34
CA LEU A 281 11.01 9.68 9.95
C LEU A 281 12.39 10.01 9.34
N PRO A 282 12.49 11.01 8.46
CA PRO A 282 13.78 11.56 8.03
C PRO A 282 14.58 12.01 9.26
N LEU A 283 15.82 11.56 9.38
CA LEU A 283 16.64 11.83 10.57
C LEU A 283 17.10 13.29 10.62
N GLU A 284 17.07 13.99 9.50
CA GLU A 284 17.29 15.44 9.43
C GLU A 284 16.16 16.21 10.13
N GLU A 285 14.92 15.74 10.01
CA GLU A 285 13.74 16.29 10.70
C GLU A 285 13.70 15.87 12.17
N ALA A 286 14.30 14.72 12.50
CA ALA A 286 14.37 14.20 13.87
C ALA A 286 15.25 15.05 14.81
N GLN A 287 16.16 15.88 14.28
CA GLN A 287 17.00 16.77 15.10
C GLN A 287 16.15 17.82 15.85
N GLU A 288 14.97 18.17 15.32
CA GLU A 288 14.04 19.11 15.96
C GLU A 288 13.21 18.47 17.08
N ALA A 289 13.19 17.13 17.16
CA ALA A 289 12.39 16.37 18.12
C ALA A 289 13.00 16.28 19.53
N GLY A 290 14.27 16.70 19.71
CA GLY A 290 14.94 16.76 21.01
C GLY A 290 15.20 15.38 21.66
N SER A 291 15.22 14.31 20.86
CA SER A 291 15.44 12.94 21.34
C SER A 291 16.95 12.60 21.36
N PRO A 292 17.54 12.30 22.54
CA PRO A 292 18.97 11.96 22.65
C PRO A 292 19.37 10.75 21.81
N VAL A 293 18.49 9.75 21.73
CA VAL A 293 18.74 8.53 20.96
C VAL A 293 18.76 8.78 19.45
N LEU A 294 17.89 9.65 18.93
CA LEU A 294 17.89 10.07 17.53
C LEU A 294 19.15 10.89 17.20
N HIS A 295 19.58 11.76 18.12
CA HIS A 295 20.85 12.49 17.98
C HIS A 295 22.04 11.53 17.89
N ARG A 296 22.14 10.54 18.78
CA ARG A 296 23.22 9.53 18.71
C ARG A 296 23.23 8.77 17.39
N LEU A 297 22.07 8.42 16.84
CA LEU A 297 21.97 7.79 15.52
C LEU A 297 22.50 8.70 14.40
N VAL A 298 22.07 9.97 14.40
CA VAL A 298 22.53 10.96 13.42
C VAL A 298 24.05 11.12 13.48
N GLU A 299 24.60 11.34 14.68
CA GLU A 299 26.04 11.51 14.86
C GLU A 299 26.82 10.26 14.45
N THR A 300 26.31 9.06 14.74
CA THR A 300 26.93 7.79 14.33
C THR A 300 27.13 7.71 12.82
N PHE A 301 26.12 8.05 12.02
CA PHE A 301 26.21 7.93 10.55
C PHE A 301 26.90 9.13 9.88
N ARG A 302 26.98 10.28 10.56
CA ARG A 302 27.76 11.45 10.13
C ARG A 302 29.25 11.34 10.49
N ALA A 303 29.59 10.50 11.48
CA ALA A 303 30.94 10.30 11.97
C ALA A 303 31.95 9.98 10.87
N GLN A 304 33.15 10.55 10.97
CA GLN A 304 34.25 10.31 10.04
C GLN A 304 34.67 8.83 10.04
N GLN A 305 34.61 8.16 11.18
CA GLN A 305 34.94 6.74 11.34
C GLN A 305 34.04 5.87 10.45
N PHE A 306 32.72 6.09 10.51
CA PHE A 306 31.76 5.34 9.69
C PHE A 306 31.99 5.58 8.19
N ARG A 307 32.16 6.84 7.77
CA ARG A 307 32.46 7.18 6.36
C ARG A 307 33.76 6.55 5.86
N SER A 308 34.81 6.56 6.69
CA SER A 308 36.11 5.96 6.35
C SER A 308 36.01 4.44 6.21
N LEU A 309 35.23 3.78 7.08
CA LEU A 309 34.94 2.36 6.97
C LEU A 309 34.24 2.04 5.64
N VAL A 310 33.18 2.77 5.30
CA VAL A 310 32.46 2.59 4.03
C VAL A 310 33.40 2.77 2.84
N GLN A 311 34.21 3.83 2.81
CA GLN A 311 35.19 4.07 1.75
C GLN A 311 36.22 2.94 1.62
N SER A 312 36.71 2.41 2.73
CA SER A 312 37.69 1.32 2.73
C SER A 312 37.14 0.03 2.10
N ILE A 313 35.84 -0.23 2.29
CA ILE A 313 35.15 -1.41 1.76
C ILE A 313 34.76 -1.21 0.30
N THR A 314 34.15 -0.07 -0.03
CA THR A 314 33.51 0.13 -1.34
C THR A 314 34.45 0.74 -2.38
N GLY A 315 35.52 1.41 -1.93
CA GLY A 315 36.42 2.17 -2.79
C GLY A 315 35.77 3.43 -3.41
N CYS A 316 34.66 3.89 -2.82
CA CYS A 316 33.96 5.10 -3.27
C CYS A 316 34.77 6.39 -2.99
N SER A 317 34.34 7.50 -3.58
CA SER A 317 35.00 8.79 -3.42
C SER A 317 34.81 9.32 -1.99
N PRO A 318 35.53 10.38 -1.59
CA PRO A 318 35.30 11.05 -0.31
C PRO A 318 33.82 11.43 -0.13
N LEU A 319 33.21 10.90 0.94
CA LEU A 319 31.78 11.02 1.24
C LEU A 319 31.53 12.34 1.96
N SER A 320 30.51 13.07 1.55
CA SER A 320 30.07 14.37 2.09
C SER A 320 29.06 14.16 3.20
N VAL A 321 29.23 14.84 4.35
CA VAL A 321 28.17 14.86 5.39
C VAL A 321 26.93 15.61 4.92
N ALA A 322 27.12 16.71 4.20
CA ALA A 322 26.03 17.57 3.72
C ALA A 322 25.13 16.89 2.68
N SER A 323 25.61 15.82 2.05
CA SER A 323 24.90 15.08 1.00
C SER A 323 24.34 13.74 1.50
N GLN A 324 24.52 13.42 2.79
CA GLN A 324 23.93 12.24 3.40
C GLN A 324 22.43 12.45 3.61
N ARG A 325 21.67 11.37 3.42
CA ARG A 325 20.25 11.31 3.76
C ARG A 325 19.99 10.06 4.55
N CYS A 326 19.41 10.16 5.73
CA CYS A 326 19.09 8.99 6.54
C CYS A 326 17.63 9.08 7.02
N ALA A 327 16.96 7.94 7.12
CA ALA A 327 15.62 7.87 7.67
C ALA A 327 15.47 6.64 8.55
N LEU A 328 14.77 6.81 9.67
CA LEU A 328 14.23 5.69 10.43
C LEU A 328 12.97 5.22 9.71
N VAL A 329 12.93 3.93 9.38
CA VAL A 329 11.81 3.30 8.68
C VAL A 329 11.29 2.16 9.56
N ALA A 330 9.98 2.18 9.81
CA ALA A 330 9.27 1.09 10.47
C ALA A 330 8.24 0.50 9.50
N ILE A 331 8.31 -0.80 9.25
CA ILE A 331 7.31 -1.54 8.49
C ILE A 331 6.36 -2.20 9.50
N PRO A 332 5.11 -1.73 9.60
CA PRO A 332 4.14 -2.33 10.53
C PRO A 332 3.76 -3.75 10.10
N PRO A 333 3.10 -4.54 10.98
CA PRO A 333 2.42 -5.77 10.56
C PRO A 333 1.56 -5.54 9.32
N GLU A 334 1.60 -6.47 8.37
CA GLU A 334 1.01 -6.36 7.02
C GLU A 334 1.61 -5.27 6.10
N GLY A 335 2.44 -4.38 6.63
CA GLY A 335 3.19 -3.39 5.89
C GLY A 335 4.25 -4.02 4.99
N HIS A 336 4.63 -3.30 3.94
CA HIS A 336 5.58 -3.76 2.92
C HIS A 336 6.16 -2.59 2.13
N VAL A 337 7.25 -2.84 1.41
CA VAL A 337 7.78 -1.93 0.38
C VAL A 337 8.07 -2.76 -0.86
N LEU A 338 7.27 -2.58 -1.91
CA LEU A 338 7.54 -3.23 -3.19
C LEU A 338 8.88 -2.74 -3.77
N PRO A 339 9.54 -3.57 -4.59
CA PRO A 339 10.83 -3.25 -5.19
C PRO A 339 10.93 -1.84 -5.80
N GLN A 340 11.86 -1.03 -5.30
CA GLN A 340 12.13 0.35 -5.75
C GLN A 340 13.53 0.83 -5.37
N CYS A 341 13.94 1.99 -5.85
CA CYS A 341 15.14 2.67 -5.34
C CYS A 341 14.77 3.41 -4.05
N PHE A 342 15.27 2.96 -2.89
CA PHE A 342 14.88 3.54 -1.61
C PHE A 342 15.30 5.00 -1.45
N ALA A 343 16.38 5.40 -2.11
CA ALA A 343 16.84 6.78 -2.15
C ALA A 343 16.08 7.67 -3.16
N GLY A 344 15.39 7.06 -4.11
CA GLY A 344 14.76 7.69 -5.27
C GLY A 344 15.55 7.46 -6.56
N GLU A 345 14.87 7.45 -7.69
CA GLU A 345 15.46 7.15 -9.01
C GLU A 345 16.43 8.23 -9.50
N HIS A 346 16.26 9.45 -8.99
CA HIS A 346 17.12 10.60 -9.29
C HIS A 346 18.18 10.82 -8.20
N ALA A 347 18.19 10.00 -7.16
CA ALA A 347 19.12 10.18 -6.06
C ALA A 347 20.53 9.84 -6.49
N ARG A 348 21.43 10.80 -6.29
CA ARG A 348 22.83 10.69 -6.65
C ARG A 348 23.61 10.32 -5.40
N GLY A 349 23.99 9.06 -5.29
CA GLY A 349 24.82 8.58 -4.20
C GLY A 349 25.63 7.37 -4.60
N GLU A 350 26.71 7.13 -3.87
CA GLU A 350 27.66 6.06 -4.19
C GLU A 350 27.26 4.76 -3.46
N VAL A 351 26.77 4.88 -2.23
CA VAL A 351 26.49 3.74 -1.35
C VAL A 351 25.19 4.00 -0.58
N ALA A 352 24.28 3.03 -0.58
CA ALA A 352 23.14 2.99 0.31
C ALA A 352 23.39 1.96 1.44
N PHE A 353 22.71 2.14 2.57
CA PHE A 353 22.83 1.23 3.69
C PHE A 353 21.50 0.97 4.41
N VAL A 354 21.45 -0.15 5.12
CA VAL A 354 20.39 -0.48 6.09
C VAL A 354 21.05 -1.02 7.36
N LEU A 355 20.76 -0.40 8.51
CA LEU A 355 21.03 -0.98 9.83
C LEU A 355 19.71 -1.49 10.41
N PHE A 356 19.58 -2.80 10.55
CA PHE A 356 18.40 -3.38 11.17
C PHE A 356 18.43 -3.21 12.68
N LEU A 357 17.28 -2.82 13.24
CA LEU A 357 17.00 -2.70 14.66
C LEU A 357 15.87 -3.68 15.02
N SER A 358 16.01 -4.94 14.56
CA SER A 358 14.99 -5.98 14.73
C SER A 358 15.04 -6.63 16.12
N GLU A 359 13.99 -7.38 16.44
CA GLU A 359 13.95 -8.23 17.61
C GLU A 359 14.88 -9.44 17.49
N ASP A 360 15.47 -9.89 18.60
CA ASP A 360 16.39 -11.05 18.62
C ASP A 360 15.71 -12.36 18.18
N TRP A 361 14.38 -12.43 18.30
CA TRP A 361 13.57 -13.58 17.92
C TRP A 361 13.11 -13.55 16.45
N TRP A 362 13.40 -12.48 15.70
CA TRP A 362 12.93 -12.31 14.32
C TRP A 362 13.52 -13.39 13.41
N LYS A 363 12.65 -14.08 12.66
CA LYS A 363 13.03 -15.17 11.75
C LYS A 363 12.42 -14.98 10.36
N GLU A 364 12.87 -15.78 9.40
CA GLU A 364 12.42 -15.67 8.01
C GLU A 364 10.90 -15.75 7.85
N GLY A 365 10.23 -16.60 8.64
CA GLY A 365 8.78 -16.77 8.62
C GLY A 365 7.97 -15.56 9.11
N ASP A 366 8.61 -14.61 9.78
CA ASP A 366 7.96 -13.39 10.27
C ASP A 366 7.88 -12.30 9.20
N GLY A 367 8.49 -12.51 8.03
CA GLY A 367 8.50 -11.55 6.93
C GLY A 367 9.45 -10.38 7.16
N GLY A 368 9.16 -9.22 6.55
CA GLY A 368 10.00 -8.03 6.68
C GLY A 368 11.39 -8.15 6.07
N LEU A 369 11.61 -9.13 5.19
CA LEU A 369 12.90 -9.45 4.59
C LEU A 369 13.33 -8.34 3.64
N LEU A 370 14.62 -7.97 3.69
CA LEU A 370 15.20 -7.09 2.68
C LEU A 370 15.57 -7.92 1.45
N GLU A 371 14.96 -7.59 0.31
CA GLU A 371 15.31 -8.14 -0.99
C GLU A 371 16.14 -7.12 -1.77
N LEU A 372 17.27 -7.55 -2.35
CA LEU A 372 18.10 -6.74 -3.25
C LEU A 372 18.03 -7.28 -4.67
N TYR A 373 17.94 -6.39 -5.66
CA TYR A 373 17.71 -6.73 -7.06
C TYR A 373 18.84 -6.26 -7.95
N GLY A 374 19.24 -7.14 -8.88
CA GLY A 374 20.13 -6.74 -9.98
C GLY A 374 19.46 -5.73 -10.91
N PRO A 375 20.24 -4.97 -11.71
CA PRO A 375 19.74 -3.86 -12.50
C PRO A 375 18.63 -4.26 -13.48
N GLU A 376 18.71 -5.43 -14.11
CA GLU A 376 17.72 -5.89 -15.11
C GLU A 376 16.81 -7.02 -14.63
N SER A 377 16.98 -7.46 -13.38
CA SER A 377 16.34 -8.69 -12.87
C SER A 377 14.99 -8.40 -12.23
N GLY A 378 13.99 -9.25 -12.49
CA GLY A 378 12.75 -9.33 -11.69
C GLY A 378 12.90 -10.24 -10.46
N LYS A 379 14.01 -10.99 -10.39
CA LYS A 379 14.36 -11.91 -9.31
C LYS A 379 15.34 -11.26 -8.32
N PRO A 380 15.15 -11.41 -7.00
CA PRO A 380 16.09 -10.91 -6.03
C PRO A 380 17.43 -11.66 -6.13
N ALA A 381 18.52 -10.90 -6.11
CA ALA A 381 19.90 -11.38 -6.02
C ALA A 381 20.26 -11.78 -4.57
N ALA A 382 19.63 -11.14 -3.59
CA ALA A 382 19.77 -11.48 -2.18
C ALA A 382 18.43 -11.32 -1.45
N ARG A 383 18.22 -12.16 -0.44
CA ARG A 383 17.12 -12.08 0.52
C ARG A 383 17.72 -12.18 1.91
N LEU A 384 17.47 -11.18 2.74
CA LEU A 384 18.15 -11.01 4.02
C LEU A 384 17.11 -10.91 5.13
N VAL A 385 17.23 -11.80 6.12
CA VAL A 385 16.43 -11.75 7.35
C VAL A 385 16.87 -10.55 8.18
N PRO A 386 15.94 -9.75 8.73
CA PRO A 386 16.27 -8.67 9.66
C PRO A 386 16.93 -9.23 10.93
N GLU A 387 18.24 -9.14 11.03
CA GLU A 387 19.01 -9.38 12.25
C GLU A 387 19.89 -8.14 12.51
N PRO A 388 20.42 -7.90 13.73
CA PRO A 388 21.15 -6.68 14.09
C PRO A 388 22.54 -6.59 13.40
N PHE A 389 22.53 -6.37 12.10
CA PHE A 389 23.68 -6.13 11.24
C PHE A 389 23.43 -4.95 10.31
N LEU A 390 24.53 -4.44 9.76
CA LEU A 390 24.56 -3.42 8.72
C LEU A 390 24.68 -4.09 7.35
N ILE A 391 23.90 -3.62 6.39
CA ILE A 391 24.04 -3.93 4.96
C ILE A 391 24.50 -2.66 4.25
N LEU A 392 25.53 -2.77 3.42
CA LEU A 392 25.89 -1.76 2.42
C LEU A 392 25.55 -2.31 1.04
N TYR A 393 25.03 -1.47 0.16
CA TYR A 393 24.74 -1.85 -1.23
C TYR A 393 24.85 -0.63 -2.17
N ALA A 394 25.07 -0.88 -3.47
CA ALA A 394 25.17 0.20 -4.44
C ALA A 394 23.84 0.98 -4.51
N ALA A 395 23.89 2.30 -4.49
CA ALA A 395 22.70 3.14 -4.33
C ALA A 395 21.60 2.93 -5.40
N GLY A 396 21.98 2.61 -6.64
CA GLY A 396 21.04 2.32 -7.73
C GLY A 396 20.45 0.91 -7.71
N THR A 397 20.74 0.09 -6.70
CA THR A 397 20.20 -1.28 -6.57
C THR A 397 18.74 -1.19 -6.17
N GLY A 398 17.86 -1.91 -6.87
CA GLY A 398 16.48 -2.05 -6.43
C GLY A 398 16.41 -2.78 -5.09
N ALA A 399 15.65 -2.25 -4.14
CA ALA A 399 15.45 -2.84 -2.83
C ALA A 399 13.95 -3.00 -2.54
N ALA A 400 13.58 -4.02 -1.78
CA ALA A 400 12.22 -4.24 -1.31
C ALA A 400 12.24 -4.70 0.14
N ILE A 401 11.14 -4.47 0.86
CA ILE A 401 10.90 -5.11 2.15
C ILE A 401 9.65 -5.97 2.00
N THR A 402 9.79 -7.28 2.18
CA THR A 402 8.64 -8.19 2.10
C THR A 402 7.63 -7.88 3.20
N ARG A 403 6.39 -8.30 2.98
CA ARG A 403 5.31 -8.11 3.95
C ARG A 403 5.72 -8.63 5.32
N VAL A 404 5.54 -7.84 6.36
CA VAL A 404 5.71 -8.27 7.75
C VAL A 404 4.50 -9.13 8.12
N LEU A 405 4.75 -10.39 8.47
CA LEU A 405 3.74 -11.42 8.75
C LEU A 405 3.51 -11.60 10.26
N THR A 406 4.50 -11.24 11.07
CA THR A 406 4.32 -11.19 12.53
C THR A 406 3.49 -9.99 12.93
N GLU A 407 2.68 -10.15 13.97
CA GLU A 407 1.91 -9.07 14.59
C GLU A 407 2.54 -8.56 15.89
N ASP A 408 3.69 -9.11 16.28
CA ASP A 408 4.29 -8.87 17.59
C ASP A 408 5.17 -7.61 17.59
N ALA A 409 5.80 -7.28 16.47
CA ALA A 409 6.64 -6.09 16.33
C ALA A 409 6.69 -5.60 14.87
N PRO A 410 6.87 -4.28 14.62
CA PRO A 410 7.23 -3.78 13.31
C PRO A 410 8.68 -4.15 12.98
N GLN A 411 9.00 -4.27 11.68
CA GLN A 411 10.39 -4.30 11.24
C GLN A 411 10.93 -2.87 11.33
N LEU A 412 11.94 -2.65 12.16
CA LEU A 412 12.54 -1.32 12.36
C LEU A 412 13.97 -1.32 11.79
N ALA A 413 14.30 -0.30 11.00
CA ALA A 413 15.63 -0.14 10.46
C ALA A 413 15.97 1.33 10.17
N VAL A 414 17.26 1.66 10.24
CA VAL A 414 17.78 2.93 9.71
C VAL A 414 18.25 2.70 8.30
N HIS A 415 17.66 3.41 7.35
CA HIS A 415 18.07 3.42 5.95
C HIS A 415 18.82 4.71 5.65
N GLY A 416 19.82 4.65 4.77
CA GLY A 416 20.48 5.88 4.35
C GLY A 416 21.20 5.80 3.02
N LEU A 417 21.52 6.98 2.49
CA LEU A 417 22.30 7.22 1.28
C LEU A 417 23.53 8.03 1.64
N LEU A 418 24.69 7.56 1.17
CA LEU A 418 25.99 8.20 1.30
C LEU A 418 26.44 8.64 -0.10
N ALA A 419 26.70 9.93 -0.25
CA ALA A 419 27.10 10.56 -1.50
C ALA A 419 28.41 11.34 -1.33
N SER A 420 29.19 11.44 -2.41
CA SER A 420 30.40 12.27 -2.47
C SER A 420 30.07 13.72 -2.85
N HIS A 421 31.03 14.63 -2.67
CA HIS A 421 30.90 16.05 -3.05
C HIS A 421 30.95 16.30 -4.58
N ALA A 422 31.02 15.27 -5.42
CA ALA A 422 31.26 15.42 -6.84
C ALA A 422 30.19 16.33 -7.49
N PRO A 423 30.60 17.24 -8.40
CA PRO A 423 29.65 18.07 -9.12
C PRO A 423 28.67 17.19 -9.88
N GLU A 424 27.46 17.72 -10.00
CA GLU A 424 26.23 17.06 -10.42
C GLU A 424 26.26 16.65 -11.91
N GLU A 425 27.23 15.86 -12.36
CA GLU A 425 27.27 15.33 -13.72
C GLU A 425 26.01 14.48 -13.92
N ALA A 426 25.12 14.96 -14.78
CA ALA A 426 23.80 14.40 -15.05
C ALA A 426 23.92 12.91 -15.38
N ALA A 427 23.79 12.06 -14.36
CA ALA A 427 23.48 10.67 -14.58
C ALA A 427 22.21 10.68 -15.41
N SER A 428 22.28 10.09 -16.61
CA SER A 428 21.12 9.99 -17.48
C SER A 428 19.96 9.47 -16.63
N PRO A 429 18.80 10.17 -16.58
CA PRO A 429 17.62 9.57 -16.00
C PRO A 429 17.51 8.18 -16.60
N PHE A 430 17.22 7.18 -15.76
CA PHE A 430 16.91 5.87 -16.29
C PHE A 430 15.68 6.07 -17.16
N LEU A 431 15.87 6.20 -18.47
CA LEU A 431 14.78 6.53 -19.35
C LEU A 431 13.86 5.33 -19.25
N ALA A 432 12.60 5.58 -18.87
CA ALA A 432 11.53 4.60 -18.95
C ALA A 432 11.45 3.93 -20.35
N ASN A 433 12.16 4.47 -21.34
CA ASN A 433 12.26 3.99 -22.70
C ASN A 433 13.27 2.84 -22.93
N ASP A 434 14.20 2.55 -22.02
CA ASP A 434 15.37 1.69 -22.34
C ASP A 434 15.12 0.18 -22.34
N LEU A 435 13.93 -0.28 -21.95
CA LEU A 435 13.55 -1.66 -22.18
C LEU A 435 12.88 -1.76 -23.54
N ILE A 436 13.75 -1.92 -24.54
CA ILE A 436 13.44 -2.60 -25.80
C ILE A 436 12.68 -3.86 -25.41
N VAL A 437 11.37 -3.89 -25.66
CA VAL A 437 10.66 -5.16 -25.64
C VAL A 437 11.37 -6.04 -26.68
N PRO A 438 11.82 -7.26 -26.34
CA PRO A 438 12.46 -8.12 -27.30
C PRO A 438 11.56 -8.20 -28.52
N SER A 439 12.03 -7.62 -29.64
CA SER A 439 11.39 -7.76 -30.93
C SER A 439 11.58 -9.20 -31.35
N GLY A 440 10.74 -10.08 -30.81
CA GLY A 440 10.59 -11.45 -31.26
C GLY A 440 9.91 -11.40 -32.63
N GLY A 441 10.68 -11.05 -33.65
CA GLY A 441 10.26 -11.08 -35.04
C GLY A 441 9.98 -12.51 -35.48
N ARG A 442 8.83 -13.05 -35.08
CA ARG A 442 8.20 -14.14 -35.82
C ARG A 442 7.35 -13.48 -36.89
N GLY A 443 7.59 -13.83 -38.15
CA GLY A 443 6.81 -13.31 -39.26
C GLY A 443 5.31 -13.52 -39.02
N LEU A 444 4.50 -12.52 -39.43
CA LEU A 444 3.05 -12.53 -39.35
C LEU A 444 2.52 -13.83 -39.96
N GLN A 445 2.03 -14.73 -39.11
CA GLN A 445 1.42 -15.99 -39.56
C GLN A 445 0.03 -15.68 -40.13
N LYS A 446 -0.26 -16.19 -41.33
CA LYS A 446 -1.61 -16.19 -41.88
C LYS A 446 -2.42 -17.28 -41.16
N HIS A 447 -3.30 -16.88 -40.26
CA HIS A 447 -4.18 -17.79 -39.51
C HIS A 447 -5.53 -17.99 -40.21
N ARG A 448 -6.26 -19.04 -39.79
CA ARG A 448 -7.62 -19.37 -40.25
C ARG A 448 -8.65 -18.29 -39.81
N ALA A 449 -9.86 -18.37 -40.37
CA ALA A 449 -10.95 -17.39 -40.19
C ALA A 449 -11.21 -16.97 -38.72
N LEU A 450 -11.39 -15.65 -38.50
CA LEU A 450 -11.60 -15.01 -37.18
C LEU A 450 -12.67 -15.70 -36.30
N LYS A 451 -13.73 -16.24 -36.91
CA LYS A 451 -14.83 -16.95 -36.23
C LYS A 451 -14.41 -18.17 -35.39
N GLN A 452 -13.25 -18.75 -35.69
CA GLN A 452 -12.72 -19.88 -34.92
C GLN A 452 -12.16 -19.45 -33.56
N TRP A 453 -12.00 -18.14 -33.34
CA TRP A 453 -11.32 -17.55 -32.20
C TRP A 453 -12.20 -16.60 -31.40
N ILE A 454 -12.87 -15.68 -32.09
CA ILE A 454 -13.61 -14.58 -31.47
C ILE A 454 -15.11 -14.84 -31.56
N CYS A 455 -15.85 -14.27 -30.61
CA CYS A 455 -17.30 -14.36 -30.59
C CYS A 455 -17.91 -13.73 -31.85
N GLU A 456 -18.89 -14.39 -32.45
CA GLU A 456 -19.49 -13.99 -33.74
C GLU A 456 -20.13 -12.59 -33.70
N LYS A 457 -20.56 -12.14 -32.52
CA LYS A 457 -21.14 -10.80 -32.31
C LYS A 457 -20.19 -9.62 -32.61
N PHE A 458 -18.90 -9.89 -32.80
CA PHE A 458 -17.91 -8.87 -33.15
C PHE A 458 -17.53 -8.91 -34.64
N LEU A 459 -18.07 -9.87 -35.41
CA LEU A 459 -17.67 -10.11 -36.79
C LEU A 459 -18.60 -9.46 -37.82
N ASP A 460 -19.81 -9.07 -37.44
CA ASP A 460 -20.73 -8.40 -38.35
C ASP A 460 -20.35 -6.92 -38.54
N THR A 461 -20.51 -6.45 -39.77
CA THR A 461 -20.15 -5.07 -40.16
C THR A 461 -20.86 -4.00 -39.33
N PRO A 462 -22.17 -4.09 -39.04
CA PRO A 462 -22.85 -3.12 -38.17
C PRO A 462 -22.20 -2.99 -36.79
N SER A 463 -21.90 -4.11 -36.13
CA SER A 463 -21.21 -4.12 -34.84
C SER A 463 -19.82 -3.47 -34.93
N GLN A 464 -19.04 -3.77 -35.97
CA GLN A 464 -17.71 -3.18 -36.16
C GLN A 464 -17.78 -1.66 -36.37
N THR A 465 -18.76 -1.17 -37.13
CA THR A 465 -18.99 0.27 -37.32
C THR A 465 -19.37 0.95 -36.01
N ALA A 466 -20.24 0.33 -35.22
CA ALA A 466 -20.63 0.87 -33.91
C ALA A 466 -19.45 0.92 -32.93
N LEU A 467 -18.62 -0.13 -32.91
CA LEU A 467 -17.39 -0.16 -32.11
C LEU A 467 -16.39 0.90 -32.55
N ARG A 468 -16.25 1.12 -33.85
CA ARG A 468 -15.40 2.19 -34.40
C ARG A 468 -15.87 3.56 -33.95
N ALA A 469 -17.16 3.87 -34.11
CA ALA A 469 -17.72 5.15 -33.67
C ALA A 469 -17.50 5.38 -32.16
N GLN A 470 -17.66 4.33 -31.35
CA GLN A 470 -17.35 4.41 -29.92
C GLN A 470 -15.85 4.67 -29.66
N PHE A 471 -14.97 3.99 -30.39
CA PHE A 471 -13.52 4.14 -30.23
C PHE A 471 -13.04 5.53 -30.67
N GLU A 472 -13.57 6.09 -31.75
CA GLU A 472 -13.26 7.44 -32.21
C GLU A 472 -13.62 8.50 -31.15
N GLU A 473 -14.75 8.33 -30.47
CA GLU A 473 -15.21 9.26 -29.42
C GLU A 473 -14.37 9.15 -28.13
N THR A 474 -13.95 7.93 -27.76
CA THR A 474 -13.44 7.67 -26.40
C THR A 474 -11.97 7.25 -26.36
N SER A 475 -11.35 6.97 -27.50
CA SER A 475 -10.01 6.37 -27.66
C SER A 475 -9.79 5.06 -26.90
N HIS A 476 -10.87 4.42 -26.41
CA HIS A 476 -10.79 3.13 -25.73
C HIS A 476 -12.11 2.35 -25.83
N ILE A 477 -12.04 1.02 -25.93
CA ILE A 477 -13.24 0.16 -25.87
C ILE A 477 -12.97 -1.12 -25.09
N LYS A 478 -14.05 -1.77 -24.64
CA LYS A 478 -14.03 -3.05 -23.92
C LYS A 478 -14.95 -4.01 -24.64
N LEU A 479 -14.43 -5.19 -25.01
CA LEU A 479 -15.19 -6.24 -25.71
C LEU A 479 -15.37 -7.43 -24.77
N PRO A 480 -16.47 -7.50 -24.00
CA PRO A 480 -16.69 -8.59 -23.05
C PRO A 480 -17.12 -9.89 -23.75
N GLY A 481 -16.59 -11.02 -23.27
CA GLY A 481 -16.79 -12.32 -23.90
C GLY A 481 -16.12 -12.37 -25.27
N PHE A 482 -14.88 -11.87 -25.34
CA PHE A 482 -14.17 -11.66 -26.60
C PHE A 482 -13.87 -12.97 -27.32
N LEU A 483 -13.19 -13.90 -26.64
CA LEU A 483 -12.97 -15.25 -27.13
C LEU A 483 -14.28 -16.02 -27.14
N ASN A 484 -14.43 -16.91 -28.12
CA ASN A 484 -15.52 -17.88 -28.11
C ASN A 484 -15.44 -18.80 -26.89
N GLU A 485 -16.57 -19.43 -26.56
CA GLU A 485 -16.74 -20.24 -25.35
C GLU A 485 -15.73 -21.38 -25.26
N ARG A 486 -15.42 -22.04 -26.39
CA ARG A 486 -14.45 -23.14 -26.45
C ARG A 486 -13.06 -22.70 -25.96
N LEU A 487 -12.55 -21.59 -26.49
CA LEU A 487 -11.23 -21.08 -26.11
C LEU A 487 -11.24 -20.47 -24.72
N ALA A 488 -12.28 -19.72 -24.38
CA ALA A 488 -12.41 -19.10 -23.05
C ALA A 488 -12.40 -20.17 -21.94
N THR A 489 -13.13 -21.27 -22.13
CA THR A 489 -13.17 -22.40 -21.20
C THR A 489 -11.84 -23.15 -21.14
N SER A 490 -11.19 -23.37 -22.29
CA SER A 490 -9.86 -23.99 -22.36
C SER A 490 -8.81 -23.21 -21.58
N VAL A 491 -8.76 -21.88 -21.79
CA VAL A 491 -7.84 -21.00 -21.05
C VAL A 491 -8.19 -21.00 -19.56
N ALA A 492 -9.46 -20.83 -19.19
CA ALA A 492 -9.88 -20.81 -17.78
C ALA A 492 -9.51 -22.10 -17.04
N ALA A 493 -9.73 -23.27 -17.65
CA ALA A 493 -9.35 -24.56 -17.09
C ALA A 493 -7.83 -24.66 -16.91
N ALA A 494 -7.06 -24.26 -17.92
CA ALA A 494 -5.60 -24.30 -17.87
C ALA A 494 -5.02 -23.35 -16.80
N ILE A 495 -5.65 -22.20 -16.54
CA ILE A 495 -5.22 -21.32 -15.45
C ILE A 495 -5.52 -21.94 -14.07
N GLY A 496 -6.62 -22.69 -13.93
CA GLY A 496 -6.93 -23.43 -12.69
C GLY A 496 -5.83 -24.41 -12.28
N ASP A 497 -5.17 -25.05 -13.25
CA ASP A 497 -4.13 -26.06 -13.06
C ASP A 497 -2.69 -25.50 -13.24
N ALA A 498 -2.53 -24.17 -13.20
CA ALA A 498 -1.29 -23.50 -13.59
C ALA A 498 -0.06 -23.97 -12.80
N GLN A 499 0.96 -24.47 -13.51
CA GLN A 499 2.31 -24.65 -12.97
C GLN A 499 3.23 -23.53 -13.46
N LEU A 500 3.79 -22.75 -12.54
CA LEU A 500 4.59 -21.55 -12.86
C LEU A 500 6.05 -21.82 -13.27
N LYS A 501 6.46 -23.09 -13.44
CA LYS A 501 7.86 -23.47 -13.71
C LYS A 501 8.40 -22.93 -15.05
N GLU A 502 7.52 -22.71 -16.03
CA GLU A 502 7.88 -22.21 -17.38
C GLU A 502 7.87 -20.67 -17.48
N TRP A 503 7.55 -19.99 -16.38
CA TRP A 503 7.43 -18.54 -16.32
C TRP A 503 8.69 -17.92 -15.72
N GLN A 504 9.12 -16.80 -16.30
CA GLN A 504 10.33 -16.10 -15.89
C GLN A 504 9.96 -14.78 -15.21
N GLU A 505 10.66 -14.42 -14.13
CA GLU A 505 10.49 -13.13 -13.47
C GLU A 505 11.08 -12.02 -14.36
N ALA A 506 10.22 -11.22 -14.96
CA ALA A 506 10.57 -10.04 -15.72
C ALA A 506 10.83 -8.86 -14.79
N GLY A 507 11.99 -8.25 -14.98
CA GLY A 507 12.36 -6.96 -14.43
C GLY A 507 12.43 -5.90 -15.53
N PRO A 508 13.20 -4.83 -15.31
CA PRO A 508 13.84 -4.42 -14.07
C PRO A 508 12.80 -3.93 -13.06
N VAL A 509 13.03 -4.17 -11.77
CA VAL A 509 12.06 -3.83 -10.70
C VAL A 509 11.72 -2.35 -10.57
N ARG A 510 12.57 -1.44 -11.07
CA ARG A 510 12.26 -0.02 -11.17
C ARG A 510 11.19 0.30 -12.22
N VAL A 511 10.81 -0.65 -13.07
CA VAL A 511 9.75 -0.49 -14.08
C VAL A 511 8.62 -1.47 -13.81
N GLN A 512 8.96 -2.74 -13.61
CA GLN A 512 7.98 -3.80 -13.43
C GLN A 512 8.57 -4.97 -12.68
N ARG A 513 7.69 -5.73 -12.06
CA ARG A 513 7.94 -7.09 -11.62
C ARG A 513 6.73 -7.91 -12.01
N CYS A 514 6.90 -8.88 -12.89
CA CYS A 514 5.84 -9.81 -13.25
C CYS A 514 6.44 -11.12 -13.73
N LEU A 515 5.61 -12.13 -13.93
CA LEU A 515 5.98 -13.34 -14.63
C LEU A 515 5.67 -13.19 -16.12
N VAL A 516 6.64 -13.52 -16.98
CA VAL A 516 6.46 -13.60 -18.44
C VAL A 516 6.64 -15.01 -18.93
N LEU A 517 5.83 -15.42 -19.91
CA LEU A 517 6.00 -16.71 -20.58
C LEU A 517 7.26 -16.66 -21.46
N SER A 518 8.20 -17.58 -21.26
CA SER A 518 9.47 -17.57 -22.00
C SER A 518 9.27 -17.79 -23.50
N ALA A 519 9.93 -16.98 -24.33
CA ALA A 519 9.84 -17.05 -25.79
C ALA A 519 10.79 -18.10 -26.43
N GLY A 520 11.66 -18.73 -25.63
CA GLY A 520 12.74 -19.61 -26.09
C GLY A 520 12.58 -21.07 -25.64
N ALA A 521 12.93 -21.97 -26.55
CA ALA A 521 12.94 -23.43 -26.46
C ALA A 521 11.57 -24.11 -26.49
N GLY A 522 11.48 -25.26 -27.16
CA GLY A 522 10.28 -26.11 -27.29
C GLY A 522 9.71 -26.65 -25.96
N GLU A 523 10.08 -26.06 -24.83
CA GLU A 523 9.61 -26.36 -23.47
C GLU A 523 8.39 -25.54 -23.04
N ALA A 524 8.16 -24.34 -23.57
CA ALA A 524 6.87 -23.62 -23.43
C ALA A 524 5.66 -24.40 -24.00
N SER A 525 5.97 -25.49 -24.71
CA SER A 525 5.02 -26.50 -25.19
C SER A 525 4.51 -27.44 -24.09
N ARG A 526 5.11 -27.51 -22.89
CA ARG A 526 4.84 -28.60 -21.93
C ARG A 526 3.69 -28.32 -20.95
N CYS A 527 3.49 -27.09 -20.45
CA CYS A 527 2.35 -26.81 -19.58
C CYS A 527 1.08 -26.42 -20.37
N PRO A 528 -0.11 -26.96 -20.02
CA PRO A 528 -1.36 -26.66 -20.72
C PRO A 528 -1.68 -25.16 -20.81
N LEU A 529 -1.36 -24.41 -19.75
CA LEU A 529 -1.60 -22.96 -19.70
C LEU A 529 -0.74 -22.17 -20.67
N GLY A 530 0.57 -22.39 -20.64
CA GLY A 530 1.52 -21.73 -21.52
C GLY A 530 1.14 -21.96 -22.98
N ARG A 531 0.78 -23.20 -23.34
CA ARG A 531 0.31 -23.54 -24.67
C ARG A 531 -0.98 -22.81 -25.05
N ALA A 532 -2.01 -22.83 -24.18
CA ALA A 532 -3.30 -22.19 -24.47
C ALA A 532 -3.16 -20.66 -24.64
N MET A 533 -2.40 -19.99 -23.77
CA MET A 533 -2.15 -18.55 -23.87
C MET A 533 -1.26 -18.21 -25.07
N ALA A 534 -0.25 -19.02 -25.37
CA ALA A 534 0.60 -18.83 -26.55
C ALA A 534 -0.18 -19.00 -27.87
N GLU A 535 -1.12 -19.95 -27.91
CA GLU A 535 -2.03 -20.15 -29.04
C GLU A 535 -2.89 -18.90 -29.28
N VAL A 536 -3.53 -18.37 -28.24
CA VAL A 536 -4.31 -17.11 -28.32
C VAL A 536 -3.41 -15.91 -28.65
N GLY A 537 -2.22 -15.82 -28.07
CA GLY A 537 -1.25 -14.75 -28.34
C GLY A 537 -0.77 -14.77 -29.79
N SER A 538 -0.50 -15.95 -30.35
CA SER A 538 -0.14 -16.09 -31.77
C SER A 538 -1.26 -15.62 -32.69
N TYR A 539 -2.53 -15.84 -32.32
CA TYR A 539 -3.68 -15.33 -33.05
C TYR A 539 -3.79 -13.81 -32.94
N MET A 540 -3.63 -13.24 -31.73
CA MET A 540 -3.63 -11.79 -31.52
C MET A 540 -2.48 -11.09 -32.27
N ALA A 541 -1.36 -11.76 -32.51
CA ALA A 541 -0.28 -11.23 -33.33
C ALA A 541 -0.46 -11.48 -34.84
N SER A 542 -1.59 -12.05 -35.30
CA SER A 542 -1.80 -12.39 -36.72
C SER A 542 -2.28 -11.22 -37.56
N GLU A 543 -1.97 -11.25 -38.86
CA GLU A 543 -2.38 -10.20 -39.81
C GLU A 543 -3.92 -10.03 -39.87
N SER A 544 -4.68 -11.13 -39.83
CA SER A 544 -6.15 -11.06 -39.83
C SER A 544 -6.71 -10.36 -38.59
N PHE A 545 -6.09 -10.58 -37.43
CA PHE A 545 -6.50 -9.90 -36.21
C PHE A 545 -6.09 -8.42 -36.22
N LEU A 546 -4.91 -8.08 -36.73
CA LEU A 546 -4.50 -6.68 -36.90
C LEU A 546 -5.45 -5.93 -37.84
N GLN A 547 -5.87 -6.53 -38.96
CA GLN A 547 -6.88 -5.95 -39.86
C GLN A 547 -8.23 -5.77 -39.16
N PHE A 548 -8.63 -6.70 -38.29
CA PHE A 548 -9.81 -6.55 -37.46
C PHE A 548 -9.68 -5.36 -36.49
N LEU A 549 -8.51 -5.18 -35.85
CA LEU A 549 -8.25 -4.01 -35.00
C LEU A 549 -8.37 -2.70 -35.77
N GLU A 550 -7.76 -2.61 -36.95
CA GLU A 550 -7.88 -1.44 -37.83
C GLU A 550 -9.35 -1.18 -38.19
N ALA A 551 -10.12 -2.24 -38.46
CA ALA A 551 -11.54 -2.13 -38.79
C ALA A 551 -12.38 -1.60 -37.61
N ILE A 552 -12.11 -1.98 -36.37
CA ILE A 552 -12.92 -1.55 -35.21
C ILE A 552 -12.38 -0.30 -34.50
N THR A 553 -11.18 0.16 -34.83
CA THR A 553 -10.58 1.37 -34.22
C THR A 553 -10.43 2.52 -35.20
N GLY A 554 -10.39 2.25 -36.50
CA GLY A 554 -10.04 3.27 -37.51
C GLY A 554 -8.57 3.68 -37.49
N VAL A 555 -7.75 3.07 -36.62
CA VAL A 555 -6.34 3.42 -36.44
C VAL A 555 -5.48 2.53 -37.33
N THR A 556 -4.61 3.15 -38.13
CA THR A 556 -3.65 2.45 -39.00
C THR A 556 -2.38 2.10 -38.22
N ARG A 557 -1.96 0.83 -38.29
CA ARG A 557 -0.69 0.42 -37.68
C ARG A 557 0.51 0.98 -38.45
N LEU A 558 1.59 1.29 -37.74
CA LEU A 558 2.82 1.81 -38.35
C LEU A 558 3.51 0.72 -39.18
N ARG A 559 3.54 0.89 -40.50
CA ARG A 559 4.19 -0.08 -41.40
C ARG A 559 5.69 -0.18 -41.11
N GLY A 560 6.21 -1.40 -41.16
CA GLY A 560 7.62 -1.69 -40.86
C GLY A 560 7.95 -1.79 -39.37
N SER A 561 7.01 -1.50 -38.47
CA SER A 561 7.13 -1.77 -37.04
C SER A 561 6.37 -3.03 -36.66
N ALA A 562 7.02 -3.97 -36.00
CA ALA A 562 6.37 -5.19 -35.53
C ALA A 562 5.60 -4.92 -34.23
N PRO A 563 4.40 -5.50 -34.04
CA PRO A 563 3.73 -5.43 -32.76
C PRO A 563 4.51 -6.24 -31.70
N SER A 564 4.45 -5.79 -30.47
CA SER A 564 5.13 -6.41 -29.33
C SER A 564 4.12 -7.24 -28.53
N LEU A 565 4.32 -8.56 -28.47
CA LEU A 565 3.47 -9.49 -27.72
C LEU A 565 4.16 -9.92 -26.41
N GLN A 566 3.43 -9.83 -25.30
CA GLN A 566 3.82 -10.38 -24.01
C GLN A 566 2.66 -11.15 -23.37
N ILE A 567 2.96 -12.31 -22.80
CA ILE A 567 2.02 -13.09 -22.00
C ILE A 567 2.49 -13.02 -20.56
N ARG A 568 1.66 -12.46 -19.69
CA ARG A 568 2.07 -12.03 -18.36
C ARG A 568 1.18 -12.58 -17.26
N CYS A 569 1.77 -12.76 -16.09
CA CYS A 569 1.10 -13.11 -14.85
C CYS A 569 1.58 -12.19 -13.73
N PHE A 570 0.64 -11.60 -13.01
CA PHE A 570 0.90 -10.75 -11.86
C PHE A 570 0.39 -11.45 -10.61
N ARG A 571 1.31 -11.85 -9.73
CA ARG A 571 1.04 -12.54 -8.47
C ARG A 571 0.58 -11.54 -7.39
N PRO A 572 -0.41 -11.93 -6.56
CA PRO A 572 -0.85 -11.16 -5.40
C PRO A 572 0.31 -10.73 -4.49
N GLY A 573 0.38 -9.45 -4.14
CA GLY A 573 1.34 -8.88 -3.20
C GLY A 573 2.79 -8.81 -3.69
N LEU A 574 3.07 -9.15 -4.95
CA LEU A 574 4.44 -9.23 -5.48
C LEU A 574 4.65 -8.40 -6.74
N ASP A 575 3.71 -8.52 -7.68
CA ASP A 575 3.93 -8.09 -9.06
C ASP A 575 3.15 -6.81 -9.38
N PHE A 576 3.76 -5.96 -10.20
CA PHE A 576 3.27 -4.63 -10.58
C PHE A 576 3.92 -4.17 -11.89
N GLN A 577 3.35 -3.13 -12.50
CA GLN A 577 3.99 -2.36 -13.55
C GLN A 577 3.80 -0.88 -13.23
N ARG A 578 4.89 -0.11 -13.19
CA ARG A 578 4.86 1.33 -12.96
C ARG A 578 4.40 2.10 -14.20
N PRO A 579 3.94 3.35 -14.05
CA PRO A 579 3.59 4.22 -15.16
C PRO A 579 4.72 4.29 -16.20
N ARG A 580 4.37 4.06 -17.46
CA ARG A 580 5.31 4.05 -18.58
C ARG A 580 4.72 4.72 -19.81
N CYS A 581 5.37 5.79 -20.27
CA CYS A 581 5.07 6.44 -21.54
C CYS A 581 5.54 5.59 -22.72
N THR A 582 5.02 5.92 -23.90
CA THR A 582 5.50 5.43 -25.18
C THR A 582 6.26 6.56 -25.87
N GLN A 583 7.20 6.23 -26.78
CA GLN A 583 7.87 7.25 -27.59
C GLN A 583 7.01 7.75 -28.75
N ARG A 584 6.05 6.93 -29.18
CA ARG A 584 5.17 7.17 -30.33
C ARG A 584 3.77 6.68 -29.97
N PRO A 585 2.73 7.18 -30.64
CA PRO A 585 1.38 6.67 -30.47
C PRO A 585 1.32 5.14 -30.59
N GLN A 586 0.57 4.51 -29.69
CA GLN A 586 0.48 3.06 -29.59
C GLN A 586 -0.95 2.65 -29.23
N LEU A 587 -1.43 1.58 -29.87
CA LEU A 587 -2.65 0.89 -29.47
C LEU A 587 -2.28 -0.26 -28.52
N ASP A 588 -2.69 -0.14 -27.26
CA ASP A 588 -2.59 -1.20 -26.27
C ASP A 588 -3.78 -2.16 -26.42
N VAL A 589 -3.49 -3.44 -26.61
CA VAL A 589 -4.46 -4.51 -26.83
C VAL A 589 -4.28 -5.57 -25.74
N ILE A 590 -5.15 -5.54 -24.72
CA ILE A 590 -4.98 -6.34 -23.50
C ILE A 590 -6.18 -7.27 -23.31
N LEU A 591 -5.94 -8.57 -23.38
CA LEU A 591 -6.91 -9.62 -23.04
C LEU A 591 -6.60 -10.18 -21.66
N GLY A 592 -7.49 -9.92 -20.69
CA GLY A 592 -7.33 -10.35 -19.30
C GLY A 592 -8.10 -11.62 -18.94
N PHE A 593 -7.57 -12.36 -17.97
CA PHE A 593 -8.21 -13.54 -17.39
C PHE A 593 -8.09 -13.51 -15.86
N GLU A 594 -9.17 -13.93 -15.20
CA GLU A 594 -9.23 -14.17 -13.76
C GLU A 594 -9.58 -15.63 -13.52
N VAL A 595 -8.98 -16.24 -12.50
CA VAL A 595 -9.39 -17.58 -12.07
C VAL A 595 -10.54 -17.40 -11.09
N ALA A 596 -11.72 -17.92 -11.43
CA ALA A 596 -12.64 -18.33 -10.38
C ALA A 596 -12.11 -19.67 -9.87
N SER A 597 -11.78 -19.81 -8.59
CA SER A 597 -11.38 -21.08 -8.00
C SER A 597 -12.40 -22.16 -8.36
N ALA A 598 -12.06 -23.00 -9.33
CA ALA A 598 -12.85 -24.15 -9.75
C ALA A 598 -12.64 -25.26 -8.71
N GLY A 599 -13.18 -25.08 -7.51
CA GLY A 599 -13.00 -26.03 -6.42
C GLY A 599 -13.76 -25.71 -5.14
N SER A 600 -14.12 -24.44 -4.90
CA SER A 600 -14.86 -24.10 -3.70
C SER A 600 -16.35 -23.95 -3.98
N ARG A 601 -17.15 -24.93 -3.55
CA ARG A 601 -18.60 -24.76 -3.32
C ARG A 601 -18.90 -23.76 -2.16
N LEU A 602 -17.95 -22.89 -1.77
CA LEU A 602 -18.26 -21.74 -0.92
C LEU A 602 -18.92 -20.64 -1.75
N ARG A 603 -20.25 -20.77 -1.82
CA ARG A 603 -21.24 -19.73 -1.57
C ARG A 603 -20.92 -18.33 -2.13
N SER A 604 -21.74 -17.96 -3.11
CA SER A 604 -21.94 -16.66 -3.76
C SER A 604 -22.30 -15.47 -2.84
N ARG A 605 -21.73 -15.35 -1.63
CA ARG A 605 -22.08 -14.26 -0.69
C ARG A 605 -20.91 -13.48 -0.11
N LYS A 606 -19.65 -13.77 -0.49
CA LYS A 606 -18.47 -13.04 0.00
C LYS A 606 -17.32 -12.89 -0.99
N MET A 607 -17.56 -13.02 -2.30
CA MET A 607 -16.55 -12.68 -3.30
C MET A 607 -16.49 -11.15 -3.38
N ARG A 608 -15.68 -10.51 -2.52
CA ARG A 608 -15.20 -9.15 -2.82
C ARG A 608 -14.59 -9.24 -4.20
N SER A 609 -15.20 -8.57 -5.17
CA SER A 609 -14.75 -8.70 -6.55
C SER A 609 -13.30 -8.22 -6.62
N MET A 610 -12.42 -8.95 -7.34
CA MET A 610 -11.03 -8.51 -7.60
C MET A 610 -10.96 -7.04 -8.07
N ARG A 611 -12.05 -6.50 -8.62
CA ARG A 611 -12.31 -5.06 -8.86
C ARG A 611 -11.75 -4.11 -7.80
N SER A 612 -11.85 -4.48 -6.52
CA SER A 612 -11.45 -3.63 -5.39
C SER A 612 -10.11 -4.04 -4.76
N MET A 613 -9.41 -5.03 -5.32
CA MET A 613 -8.18 -5.61 -4.75
C MET A 613 -6.92 -5.30 -5.58
N GLY A 614 -6.99 -4.25 -6.40
CA GLY A 614 -5.91 -3.86 -7.30
C GLY A 614 -5.96 -4.60 -8.65
N GLY A 615 -4.82 -4.65 -9.34
CA GLY A 615 -4.69 -5.33 -10.63
C GLY A 615 -5.48 -4.68 -11.78
N ALA A 616 -5.93 -3.43 -11.67
CA ALA A 616 -6.51 -2.70 -12.79
C ALA A 616 -5.41 -2.15 -13.72
N ASP A 617 -5.74 -1.97 -15.01
CA ASP A 617 -4.93 -1.14 -15.89
C ASP A 617 -5.27 0.31 -15.62
N GLY A 618 -4.25 1.08 -15.26
CA GLY A 618 -4.38 2.52 -15.08
C GLY A 618 -3.67 3.26 -16.20
N TYR A 619 -4.29 4.35 -16.61
CA TYR A 619 -3.76 5.30 -17.58
C TYR A 619 -3.76 6.67 -16.92
N VAL A 620 -2.61 7.32 -16.89
CA VAL A 620 -2.40 8.63 -16.27
C VAL A 620 -1.72 9.57 -17.26
N GLU A 621 -1.96 10.86 -17.07
CA GLU A 621 -1.19 11.87 -17.78
C GLU A 621 0.26 11.78 -17.33
N GLY A 622 1.18 11.68 -18.28
CA GLY A 622 2.60 11.49 -18.00
C GLY A 622 3.46 11.97 -19.15
N ASP A 623 4.36 12.90 -18.87
CA ASP A 623 5.44 13.21 -19.80
C ASP A 623 6.50 12.11 -19.71
N ALA A 624 6.99 11.64 -20.87
CA ALA A 624 8.08 10.69 -20.98
C ALA A 624 9.35 11.15 -20.23
N ALA A 625 9.48 12.45 -19.97
CA ALA A 625 10.59 13.00 -19.20
C ALA A 625 10.42 12.89 -17.67
N HIS A 626 9.21 13.01 -17.10
CA HIS A 626 9.03 13.41 -15.68
C HIS A 626 7.83 12.74 -14.98
N LEU A 627 7.83 11.41 -14.83
CA LEU A 627 6.86 10.75 -13.95
C LEU A 627 7.25 10.94 -12.47
N ARG A 628 6.62 11.91 -11.81
CA ARG A 628 6.75 12.15 -10.37
C ARG A 628 5.86 11.19 -9.61
N THR A 629 6.29 9.93 -9.48
CA THR A 629 5.61 8.96 -8.60
C THR A 629 6.21 8.99 -7.19
N ALA A 630 5.40 8.63 -6.19
CA ALA A 630 5.86 8.48 -4.81
C ALA A 630 7.09 7.57 -4.69
N GLU A 631 7.06 6.49 -5.46
CA GLU A 631 8.10 5.48 -5.46
C GLU A 631 9.37 5.93 -6.20
N ALA A 632 9.25 6.81 -7.20
CA ALA A 632 10.40 7.44 -7.85
C ALA A 632 11.13 8.43 -6.93
N SER A 633 10.44 9.04 -5.96
CA SER A 633 11.07 9.86 -4.91
C SER A 633 11.85 9.02 -3.90
N GLY A 634 11.48 7.75 -3.73
CA GLY A 634 12.06 6.84 -2.74
C GLY A 634 11.60 7.11 -1.31
N ILE A 635 11.66 6.08 -0.46
CA ILE A 635 11.19 6.17 0.94
C ILE A 635 12.03 7.13 1.79
N LEU A 636 13.31 7.36 1.43
CA LEU A 636 14.18 8.30 2.14
C LEU A 636 13.76 9.77 1.99
N ALA A 637 12.82 10.08 1.11
CA ALA A 637 12.26 11.42 0.98
C ALA A 637 11.22 11.73 2.07
N GLY A 638 10.81 10.72 2.84
CA GLY A 638 9.71 10.85 3.79
C GLY A 638 8.38 11.19 3.10
N PRO A 639 7.31 11.39 3.88
CA PRO A 639 6.00 11.75 3.34
C PRO A 639 5.99 13.13 2.67
N GLY A 640 6.80 14.08 3.14
CA GLY A 640 6.90 15.42 2.54
C GLY A 640 7.49 15.44 1.13
N GLY A 641 8.28 14.42 0.77
CA GLY A 641 8.85 14.24 -0.57
C GLY A 641 7.98 13.43 -1.53
N VAL A 642 6.81 12.96 -1.10
CA VAL A 642 5.86 12.23 -1.95
C VAL A 642 5.09 13.24 -2.82
N PRO A 643 5.27 13.23 -4.16
CA PRO A 643 4.51 14.08 -5.05
C PRO A 643 3.02 13.75 -5.00
N ALA A 644 2.20 14.74 -5.37
CA ALA A 644 0.77 14.52 -5.55
C ALA A 644 0.51 13.42 -6.60
N PRO A 645 -0.52 12.59 -6.43
CA PRO A 645 -0.89 11.56 -7.40
C PRO A 645 -1.14 12.16 -8.79
N LEU A 646 -0.70 11.46 -9.84
CA LEU A 646 -0.95 11.88 -11.22
C LEU A 646 -2.45 11.79 -11.55
N PRO A 647 -2.99 12.69 -12.39
CA PRO A 647 -4.38 12.61 -12.86
C PRO A 647 -4.63 11.28 -13.58
N VAL A 648 -5.60 10.51 -13.07
CA VAL A 648 -6.01 9.24 -13.69
C VAL A 648 -6.97 9.54 -14.84
N LEU A 649 -6.54 9.28 -16.06
CA LEU A 649 -7.33 9.43 -17.29
C LEU A 649 -8.32 8.29 -17.47
N LEU A 650 -7.86 7.06 -17.20
CA LEU A 650 -8.67 5.85 -17.37
C LEU A 650 -8.23 4.76 -16.40
N ARG A 651 -9.21 4.10 -15.76
CA ARG A 651 -8.98 2.92 -14.92
C ARG A 651 -9.84 1.77 -15.40
N LEU A 652 -9.22 0.66 -15.78
CA LEU A 652 -9.87 -0.54 -16.31
C LEU A 652 -9.63 -1.75 -15.40
N PRO A 653 -10.56 -2.07 -14.49
CA PRO A 653 -10.46 -3.26 -13.66
C PRO A 653 -10.32 -4.54 -14.49
N LEU A 654 -9.56 -5.51 -13.97
CA LEU A 654 -9.44 -6.83 -14.58
C LEU A 654 -10.82 -7.51 -14.70
N ARG A 655 -11.02 -8.21 -15.82
CA ARG A 655 -12.22 -9.00 -16.11
C ARG A 655 -11.84 -10.23 -16.90
N ASN A 656 -12.51 -11.34 -16.63
CA ASN A 656 -12.34 -12.55 -17.43
C ASN A 656 -12.80 -12.35 -18.88
N ASN A 657 -11.99 -12.77 -19.84
CA ASN A 657 -12.35 -12.80 -21.26
C ASN A 657 -12.89 -11.46 -21.78
N VAL A 658 -12.25 -10.35 -21.39
CA VAL A 658 -12.56 -9.01 -21.92
C VAL A 658 -11.33 -8.47 -22.63
N LEU A 659 -11.45 -8.23 -23.93
CA LEU A 659 -10.43 -7.52 -24.70
C LEU A 659 -10.59 -6.02 -24.43
N ARG A 660 -9.49 -5.35 -24.11
CA ARG A 660 -9.43 -3.91 -23.89
C ARG A 660 -8.50 -3.30 -24.92
N LEU A 661 -9.00 -2.27 -25.59
CA LEU A 661 -8.24 -1.48 -26.55
C LEU A 661 -8.13 -0.07 -26.00
N VAL A 662 -6.91 0.48 -25.96
CA VAL A 662 -6.66 1.86 -25.55
C VAL A 662 -5.62 2.46 -26.50
N LEU A 663 -5.99 3.54 -27.19
CA LEU A 663 -5.03 4.35 -27.94
C LEU A 663 -4.34 5.30 -26.96
N ARG A 664 -3.00 5.26 -26.97
CA ARG A 664 -2.18 6.17 -26.16
C ARG A 664 -1.31 7.03 -27.05
N ASP A 665 -1.20 8.29 -26.68
CA ASP A 665 -0.17 9.18 -27.18
C ASP A 665 1.11 9.08 -26.32
N PRO A 666 2.22 9.76 -26.71
CA PRO A 666 3.45 9.78 -25.92
C PRO A 666 3.30 10.43 -24.52
N LYS A 667 2.21 11.17 -24.28
CA LYS A 667 1.90 11.85 -23.02
C LYS A 667 0.98 11.02 -22.11
N THR A 668 0.67 9.79 -22.50
CA THR A 668 -0.19 8.88 -21.73
C THR A 668 0.61 7.69 -21.23
N SER A 669 0.73 7.59 -19.91
CA SER A 669 1.40 6.49 -19.24
C SER A 669 0.44 5.35 -18.90
N HIS A 670 0.87 4.10 -19.14
CA HIS A 670 0.16 2.90 -18.71
C HIS A 670 0.86 2.26 -17.51
N TYR A 671 0.08 1.81 -16.53
CA TYR A 671 0.55 1.04 -15.38
C TYR A 671 -0.43 -0.09 -15.04
N VAL A 672 0.05 -1.06 -14.27
CA VAL A 672 -0.77 -2.12 -13.70
C VAL A 672 -0.71 -1.99 -12.18
N GLU A 673 -1.86 -1.73 -11.57
CA GLU A 673 -1.97 -1.64 -10.11
C GLU A 673 -1.45 -2.93 -9.45
N PRO A 674 -0.64 -2.83 -8.39
CA PRO A 674 -0.31 -3.98 -7.56
C PRO A 674 -1.57 -4.71 -7.11
N LEU A 675 -1.56 -6.04 -7.21
CA LEU A 675 -2.61 -6.86 -6.60
C LEU A 675 -2.36 -6.95 -5.10
N GLN A 676 -3.41 -6.79 -4.30
CA GLN A 676 -3.33 -7.02 -2.86
C GLN A 676 -2.90 -8.47 -2.57
N ALA A 677 -2.09 -8.68 -1.53
CA ALA A 677 -1.64 -10.02 -1.14
C ALA A 677 -2.79 -11.00 -0.83
N SER A 678 -3.94 -10.47 -0.38
CA SER A 678 -5.16 -11.23 -0.10
C SER A 678 -5.99 -11.56 -1.35
N ALA A 679 -5.58 -11.11 -2.54
CA ALA A 679 -6.29 -11.42 -3.77
C ALA A 679 -6.32 -12.94 -3.99
N PRO A 680 -7.48 -13.51 -4.35
CA PRO A 680 -7.64 -14.96 -4.36
C PRO A 680 -6.81 -15.65 -5.46
N THR A 681 -6.45 -14.91 -6.51
CA THR A 681 -5.82 -15.44 -7.72
C THR A 681 -4.93 -14.38 -8.38
N SER A 682 -3.93 -14.82 -9.14
CA SER A 682 -3.13 -13.93 -10.00
C SER A 682 -3.96 -13.29 -11.12
N ARG A 683 -3.48 -12.15 -11.61
CA ARG A 683 -3.94 -11.55 -12.87
C ARG A 683 -3.16 -12.17 -14.02
N TRP A 684 -3.89 -12.71 -15.00
CA TRP A 684 -3.29 -13.28 -16.21
C TRP A 684 -3.69 -12.46 -17.41
N GLU A 685 -2.77 -12.26 -18.34
CA GLU A 685 -3.07 -11.47 -19.53
C GLU A 685 -2.20 -11.83 -20.74
N ILE A 686 -2.76 -11.48 -21.89
CA ILE A 686 -2.06 -11.41 -23.17
C ILE A 686 -2.10 -9.94 -23.59
N CYS A 687 -0.92 -9.32 -23.64
CA CYS A 687 -0.73 -7.92 -23.94
C CYS A 687 -0.02 -7.79 -25.30
N LEU A 688 -0.68 -7.10 -26.24
CA LEU A 688 -0.14 -6.77 -27.55
C LEU A 688 -0.07 -5.25 -27.67
N ALA A 689 1.14 -4.75 -27.88
CA ALA A 689 1.42 -3.34 -28.13
C ALA A 689 1.59 -3.14 -29.64
N VAL A 690 0.71 -2.36 -30.26
CA VAL A 690 0.74 -2.10 -31.71
C VAL A 690 1.14 -0.64 -31.94
N PRO A 691 2.35 -0.35 -32.47
CA PRO A 691 2.72 0.99 -32.89
C PRO A 691 1.79 1.47 -34.01
N VAL A 692 1.32 2.71 -33.93
CA VAL A 692 0.37 3.27 -34.91
C VAL A 692 0.92 4.53 -35.57
N GLU A 693 0.35 4.88 -36.72
CA GLU A 693 0.69 6.13 -37.41
C GLU A 693 0.23 7.33 -36.57
N GLU A 694 0.98 8.43 -36.63
CA GLU A 694 0.56 9.68 -35.98
C GLU A 694 -0.74 10.17 -36.62
N LEU A 695 -1.74 10.44 -35.79
CA LEU A 695 -2.97 11.07 -36.26
C LEU A 695 -2.65 12.52 -36.63
N PRO A 696 -3.17 13.03 -37.76
CA PRO A 696 -3.00 14.44 -38.12
C PRO A 696 -3.55 15.31 -36.99
N SER A 697 -2.74 16.22 -36.46
CA SER A 697 -3.17 17.13 -35.40
C SER A 697 -4.38 17.92 -35.88
N SER A 698 -5.46 17.92 -35.10
CA SER A 698 -6.73 18.59 -35.42
C SER A 698 -6.65 20.13 -35.34
N GLY A 699 -5.54 20.72 -35.75
CA GLY A 699 -5.24 22.16 -35.60
C GLY A 699 -4.58 22.81 -36.82
N GLU A 700 -4.33 22.08 -37.90
CA GLU A 700 -4.01 22.73 -39.18
C GLU A 700 -5.30 22.84 -39.99
N GLU A 701 -5.91 24.03 -39.99
CA GLU A 701 -6.66 24.46 -41.16
C GLU A 701 -5.79 24.14 -42.37
N ALA A 702 -6.32 23.33 -43.29
CA ALA A 702 -5.64 23.00 -44.52
C ALA A 702 -5.29 24.30 -45.26
N GLU A 703 -4.05 24.77 -45.12
CA GLU A 703 -3.45 25.63 -46.13
C GLU A 703 -3.46 24.81 -47.41
N ALA A 704 -4.32 25.22 -48.35
CA ALA A 704 -4.37 24.65 -49.68
C ALA A 704 -2.95 24.56 -50.24
N PRO A 705 -2.58 23.44 -50.90
CA PRO A 705 -1.22 23.25 -51.37
C PRO A 705 -0.86 24.41 -52.30
N SER A 706 0.13 25.20 -51.88
CA SER A 706 0.72 26.23 -52.72
C SER A 706 1.31 25.55 -53.94
N ALA A 707 0.69 25.79 -55.09
CA ALA A 707 1.14 25.29 -56.38
C ALA A 707 2.61 25.72 -56.62
N PRO A 708 3.45 24.85 -57.18
CA PRO A 708 4.86 25.14 -57.37
C PRO A 708 5.03 26.35 -58.31
N LEU A 709 5.82 27.32 -57.85
CA LEU A 709 6.30 28.45 -58.65
C LEU A 709 7.15 27.95 -59.81
N LEU A 710 6.50 27.70 -60.95
CA LEU A 710 7.15 27.62 -62.25
C LEU A 710 7.30 29.03 -62.81
N SER A 711 8.55 29.34 -63.16
CA SER A 711 9.05 30.56 -63.79
C SER A 711 8.16 31.09 -64.91
N ALA A 712 7.83 32.38 -64.87
CA ALA A 712 7.29 33.09 -66.02
C ALA A 712 8.34 33.28 -67.12
N PRO A 713 7.90 33.31 -68.40
CA PRO A 713 8.37 34.34 -69.31
C PRO A 713 7.21 35.23 -69.77
N ILE A 714 7.43 36.54 -69.60
CA ILE A 714 7.26 37.61 -70.59
C ILE A 714 5.90 37.74 -71.35
N LYS A 715 5.26 38.88 -71.08
CA LYS A 715 4.40 39.74 -71.93
C LYS A 715 2.94 39.33 -72.23
N ALA A 716 2.07 40.10 -71.57
CA ALA A 716 1.21 41.13 -72.17
C ALA A 716 -0.31 40.88 -72.34
N LYS A 717 -1.02 41.99 -72.04
CA LYS A 717 -2.36 42.44 -72.47
C LYS A 717 -3.58 42.13 -71.60
N ARG A 718 -3.88 43.12 -70.74
CA ARG A 718 -5.06 44.03 -70.83
C ARG A 718 -6.41 43.43 -71.26
N ARG A 719 -7.38 43.40 -70.32
CA ARG A 719 -8.81 43.81 -70.45
C ARG A 719 -9.51 43.48 -69.12
N LYS A 720 -9.81 44.43 -68.23
CA LYS A 720 -10.92 45.41 -68.15
C LYS A 720 -12.33 44.78 -67.99
N ARG A 721 -12.98 45.22 -66.89
CA ARG A 721 -14.41 45.14 -66.49
C ARG A 721 -14.82 43.85 -65.76
N GLY A 722 -15.51 43.89 -64.63
CA GLY A 722 -16.02 45.00 -63.81
C GLY A 722 -17.09 44.50 -62.83
N ARG A 723 -17.34 45.29 -61.76
CA ARG A 723 -18.62 45.52 -61.03
C ARG A 723 -19.43 44.27 -60.60
N SER A 724 -19.87 44.10 -59.36
CA SER A 724 -20.70 45.05 -58.58
C SER A 724 -21.16 44.42 -57.24
N ARG A 725 -21.04 45.20 -56.14
CA ARG A 725 -22.05 45.54 -55.08
C ARG A 725 -22.75 44.41 -54.30
N THR A 726 -22.51 44.24 -52.99
CA THR A 726 -22.95 44.99 -51.76
C THR A 726 -24.40 44.75 -51.31
N ALA A 727 -24.57 44.34 -50.04
CA ALA A 727 -25.42 44.93 -48.96
C ALA A 727 -25.64 43.86 -47.84
N THR A 728 -25.15 43.99 -46.60
CA THR A 728 -25.64 44.76 -45.41
C THR A 728 -27.07 44.35 -44.96
N ALA A 729 -27.46 44.23 -43.68
CA ALA A 729 -26.87 44.30 -42.34
C ALA A 729 -27.99 44.04 -41.28
N SER A 730 -27.60 43.84 -40.01
CA SER A 730 -28.27 44.27 -38.74
C SER A 730 -29.58 43.55 -38.29
N GLU A 731 -29.52 42.77 -37.19
CA GLU A 731 -29.76 43.07 -35.74
C GLU A 731 -31.25 43.03 -35.32
N PHE A 732 -31.58 42.30 -34.24
CA PHE A 732 -31.98 42.88 -32.94
C PHE A 732 -32.36 41.81 -31.89
N GLU A 733 -32.11 42.18 -30.63
CA GLU A 733 -32.26 41.47 -29.35
C GLU A 733 -33.69 41.32 -28.78
N ALA A 734 -33.76 40.48 -27.74
CA ALA A 734 -34.51 40.61 -26.47
C ALA A 734 -35.86 39.87 -26.24
N THR A 735 -35.78 38.90 -25.32
CA THR A 735 -36.78 38.41 -24.33
C THR A 735 -37.43 39.53 -23.48
N PRO A 736 -38.56 39.38 -22.72
CA PRO A 736 -38.82 38.25 -21.77
C PRO A 736 -40.30 37.94 -21.35
N THR A 737 -40.42 37.06 -20.34
CA THR A 737 -41.45 36.93 -19.24
C THR A 737 -42.55 35.84 -19.23
N LYS A 738 -42.40 34.94 -18.22
CA LYS A 738 -43.33 34.42 -17.17
C LYS A 738 -44.77 33.97 -17.52
N ARG A 739 -45.13 32.73 -17.09
CA ARG A 739 -46.07 32.48 -15.95
C ARG A 739 -46.26 30.97 -15.61
N ARG A 740 -46.52 30.76 -14.32
CA ARG A 740 -46.92 29.57 -13.53
C ARG A 740 -48.29 28.99 -13.95
N ALA A 741 -48.48 27.68 -13.80
CA ALA A 741 -49.56 27.07 -13.00
C ALA A 741 -49.40 25.54 -12.88
N GLU A 742 -49.64 25.03 -11.67
CA GLU A 742 -49.77 23.63 -11.28
C GLU A 742 -51.10 23.04 -11.76
N GLU A 743 -51.15 21.73 -12.04
CA GLU A 743 -52.34 20.94 -11.69
C GLU A 743 -51.99 19.46 -11.44
N LYS A 744 -52.44 18.96 -10.28
CA LYS A 744 -52.42 17.57 -9.85
C LYS A 744 -53.61 16.82 -10.46
N GLY A 745 -53.42 15.56 -10.85
CA GLY A 745 -54.51 14.64 -11.15
C GLY A 745 -54.04 13.19 -11.06
N LYS A 746 -54.68 12.41 -10.18
CA LYS A 746 -54.38 11.03 -9.78
C LYS A 746 -54.62 10.00 -10.90
N GLY A 747 -53.87 8.90 -10.82
CA GLY A 747 -54.10 7.62 -11.49
C GLY A 747 -53.03 6.64 -11.06
#